data_AF-A0AAW1WJW3-F1
#
_entry.id   AF-A0AAW1WJW3-F1
#
_cell.length_a   1.000
_cell.length_b   1.000
_cell.length_c   1.000
_cell.angle_alpha   90.00
_cell.angle_beta   90.00
_cell.angle_gamma   90.00
#
_symmetry.space_group_name_H-M   'P 1'
#
loop_
_entity.id
_entity.type
_entity.pdbx_description
1 polymer ?
#
loop_
_entity_poly.entity_id
_entity_poly.type
_entity_poly.pdbx_seq_one_letter_code
_entity_poly.pdbx_strand_id
1 'polypeptide(L)'
;MGNRPSRSEVNAYRERAERAFSELEQLKTRTSAERQQFEARISSLEDAERRAAEEKRELTNSLNVATDERKRLEVELQKENNRARELTESLNAANEEKKRLEDASNTLSEKYSEAKNLVEVLRNELNKTQEKLLKIESDLKAAEIREGELTEKLKLAEEQHSKLIEQTSSRILKIRLQLLQELESLHESLFEDAEIKLQEAITNRDSEPKSLVEKLNILEDKIKVYEEQVAAAAEKYASLKEELDNSLTKLASSESTNEELQKQLLESENKASQSLSENEILVGENVQLKSKIDELQELLNSALSEKEATIGELVSHKSTIEELTEKHSRALDLHSAAEARLLESETKLQEANQRFSESDLETKDLKEKISVLEAQIKMYEEEAQESPEVSKTRKADLEEALLKLKQLESIVEELQTKSAHFEEESRKLAEANVKLTEDVSMYESKVSDLEAKLSAAIVEKDETVEKLQTSQKTVEDLTQQLSSEGQKLQSRISSVMDENNLLNELHQSTKKELEQVISQLKEQLQEQKAEEDALKSEFENLKADVKRASPLSKSNMEEGLVGRQQQLAPSSDRMLKRPCHYDHQEEDVDHIVVEILSRLPVKSLLRFRSVCKSWCTLISDSYFVKKHLSHAGTFNSSRLLLFNLLHTSPKTIDYQGLKGHHTHQLGDFAAIIDRSIILGSCNGLICLQETTRDDIYLWNPSTRVTKKLPQHTFPNWTSTFYGFVYDSTADDYKVILGNGGRNAIFTFKTGSWRTVEDFEFVYRLRGRGCFVNGALHWIDLCHGPMKIFSFDLAVEKFEQLCHLVLTPLFNVGIGTITNSLCYYSYSTVRSMPFRIWVMKEYGVNKPWTRLMQIPTHNIRCKMSLMPKLILENGEVLMILDAKDFLIYNPKENEFSTVFKSRTILRSAAVVMYSETLVPPEFNGGNI
;
A
#
# COMPACT_ATOMS: atom_id res chain seq x y z
N MET A 1 -127.03 14.92 -71.54
CA MET A 1 -126.49 16.28 -71.70
C MET A 1 -125.33 16.41 -70.74
N GLY A 2 -124.11 16.43 -71.29
CA GLY A 2 -122.90 16.57 -70.50
C GLY A 2 -122.66 18.04 -70.16
N ASN A 3 -122.57 18.36 -68.86
CA ASN A 3 -121.95 19.61 -68.42
C ASN A 3 -120.46 19.50 -68.74
N ARG A 4 -120.08 19.93 -69.95
CA ARG A 4 -118.68 20.24 -70.25
C ARG A 4 -118.30 21.44 -69.38
N PRO A 5 -117.24 21.35 -68.56
CA PRO A 5 -116.78 22.49 -67.79
C PRO A 5 -116.43 23.63 -68.74
N SER A 6 -116.77 24.85 -68.34
CA SER A 6 -116.53 26.05 -69.13
C SER A 6 -115.01 26.23 -69.34
N ARG A 7 -114.61 26.82 -70.47
CA ARG A 7 -113.19 27.03 -70.80
C ARG A 7 -112.43 27.83 -69.72
N SER A 8 -113.14 28.64 -68.92
CA SER A 8 -112.55 29.34 -67.77
C SER A 8 -112.29 28.44 -66.57
N GLU A 9 -113.15 27.45 -66.28
CA GLU A 9 -112.94 26.51 -65.18
C GLU A 9 -111.72 25.61 -65.43
N VAL A 10 -111.58 25.08 -66.66
CA VAL A 10 -110.41 24.27 -67.03
C VAL A 10 -109.10 25.07 -66.96
N ASN A 11 -109.14 26.35 -67.34
CA ASN A 11 -107.99 27.25 -67.22
C ASN A 11 -107.67 27.58 -65.75
N ALA A 12 -108.68 27.80 -64.91
CA ALA A 12 -108.47 28.04 -63.47
C ALA A 12 -107.87 26.81 -62.76
N TYR A 13 -108.28 25.59 -63.14
CA TYR A 13 -107.66 24.35 -62.64
C TYR A 13 -106.23 24.18 -63.13
N ARG A 14 -105.94 24.51 -64.41
CA ARG A 14 -104.58 24.47 -64.96
C ARG A 14 -103.65 25.45 -64.25
N GLU A 15 -104.06 26.70 -64.07
CA GLU A 15 -103.27 27.70 -63.34
C GLU A 15 -103.03 27.33 -61.87
N ARG A 16 -104.02 26.69 -61.22
CA ARG A 16 -103.87 26.21 -59.84
C ARG A 16 -102.91 25.02 -59.75
N ALA A 17 -102.95 24.11 -60.72
CA ALA A 17 -102.02 23.00 -60.82
C ALA A 17 -100.59 23.45 -61.15
N GLU A 18 -100.42 24.43 -62.03
CA GLU A 18 -99.12 25.03 -62.35
C GLU A 18 -98.53 25.79 -61.15
N ARG A 19 -99.35 26.51 -60.39
CA ARG A 19 -98.93 27.12 -59.11
C ARG A 19 -98.51 26.07 -58.08
N ALA A 20 -99.31 25.04 -57.86
CA ALA A 20 -98.97 23.96 -56.93
C ALA A 20 -97.69 23.20 -57.35
N PHE A 21 -97.47 23.00 -58.65
CA PHE A 21 -96.25 22.40 -59.17
C PHE A 21 -95.02 23.30 -58.94
N SER A 22 -95.17 24.61 -59.15
CA SER A 22 -94.10 25.59 -58.87
C SER A 22 -93.75 25.66 -57.38
N GLU A 23 -94.76 25.62 -56.50
CA GLU A 23 -94.55 25.56 -55.04
C GLU A 23 -93.85 24.26 -54.62
N LEU A 24 -94.20 23.11 -55.22
CA LEU A 24 -93.54 21.84 -54.95
C LEU A 24 -92.09 21.80 -55.45
N GLU A 25 -91.79 22.42 -56.60
CA GLU A 25 -90.41 22.60 -57.08
C GLU A 25 -89.58 23.49 -56.14
N GLN A 26 -90.17 24.58 -55.64
CA GLN A 26 -89.52 25.45 -54.64
C GLN A 26 -89.29 24.71 -53.31
N LEU A 27 -90.26 23.92 -52.85
CA LEU A 27 -90.11 23.09 -51.65
C LEU A 27 -89.01 22.03 -51.83
N LYS A 28 -88.95 21.37 -52.99
CA LYS A 28 -87.94 20.36 -53.31
C LYS A 28 -86.53 20.95 -53.38
N THR A 29 -86.38 22.13 -53.98
CA THR A 29 -85.08 22.82 -54.04
C THR A 29 -84.64 23.28 -52.65
N ARG A 30 -85.56 23.81 -51.83
CA ARG A 30 -85.30 24.17 -50.44
C ARG A 30 -84.89 22.98 -49.58
N THR A 31 -85.64 21.87 -49.62
CA THR A 31 -85.26 20.65 -48.88
C THR A 31 -83.95 20.04 -49.38
N SER A 32 -83.65 20.12 -50.67
CA SER A 32 -82.35 19.70 -51.22
C SER A 32 -81.19 20.57 -50.68
N ALA A 33 -81.40 21.89 -50.57
CA ALA A 33 -80.39 22.79 -50.02
C ALA A 33 -80.18 22.57 -48.51
N GLU A 34 -81.26 22.40 -47.75
CA GLU A 34 -81.21 22.06 -46.32
C GLU A 34 -80.50 20.71 -46.10
N ARG A 35 -80.78 19.70 -46.93
CA ARG A 35 -80.08 18.41 -46.89
C ARG A 35 -78.57 18.55 -47.13
N GLN A 36 -78.16 19.32 -48.14
CA GLN A 36 -76.73 19.57 -48.40
C GLN A 36 -76.06 20.30 -47.23
N GLN A 37 -76.78 21.23 -46.58
CA GLN A 37 -76.27 21.92 -45.39
C GLN A 37 -76.09 20.96 -44.21
N PHE A 38 -77.02 20.02 -44.00
CA PHE A 38 -76.87 18.99 -42.97
C PHE A 38 -75.74 18.01 -43.28
N GLU A 39 -75.59 17.55 -44.53
CA GLU A 39 -74.48 16.69 -44.95
C GLU A 39 -73.12 17.37 -44.74
N ALA A 40 -72.99 18.67 -45.06
CA ALA A 40 -71.77 19.43 -44.80
C ALA A 40 -71.48 19.57 -43.29
N ARG A 41 -72.52 19.76 -42.46
CA ARG A 41 -72.37 19.86 -41.00
C ARG A 41 -71.99 18.52 -40.37
N ILE A 42 -72.54 17.41 -40.85
CA ILE A 42 -72.16 16.05 -40.44
C ILE A 42 -70.70 15.79 -40.78
N SER A 43 -70.26 16.07 -42.02
CA SER A 43 -68.85 15.92 -42.41
C SER A 43 -67.90 16.74 -41.53
N SER A 44 -68.27 17.98 -41.19
CA SER A 44 -67.47 18.82 -40.29
C SER A 44 -67.41 18.27 -38.87
N LEU A 45 -68.48 17.63 -38.38
CA LEU A 45 -68.52 17.02 -37.06
C LEU A 45 -67.69 15.73 -37.02
N GLU A 46 -67.75 14.89 -38.05
CA GLU A 46 -66.93 13.67 -38.18
C GLU A 46 -65.43 14.00 -38.23
N ASP A 47 -65.04 15.10 -38.88
CA ASP A 47 -63.65 15.56 -38.91
C ASP A 47 -63.20 16.19 -37.57
N ALA A 48 -64.13 16.77 -36.80
CA ALA A 48 -63.85 17.24 -35.44
C ALA A 48 -63.70 16.06 -34.47
N GLU A 49 -64.55 15.04 -34.58
CA GLU A 49 -64.48 13.81 -33.79
C GLU A 49 -63.17 13.04 -34.05
N ARG A 50 -62.75 12.93 -35.32
CA ARG A 50 -61.45 12.32 -35.67
C ARG A 50 -60.27 13.08 -35.07
N ARG A 51 -60.29 14.41 -35.06
CA ARG A 51 -59.23 15.22 -34.42
C ARG A 51 -59.20 15.03 -32.91
N ALA A 52 -60.36 15.06 -32.25
CA ALA A 52 -60.45 14.81 -30.81
C ALA A 52 -60.00 13.39 -30.43
N ALA A 53 -60.26 12.39 -31.28
CA ALA A 53 -59.80 11.02 -31.07
C ALA A 53 -58.26 10.89 -31.16
N GLU A 54 -57.62 11.62 -32.07
CA GLU A 54 -56.17 11.64 -32.20
C GLU A 54 -55.50 12.37 -31.03
N GLU A 55 -56.02 13.54 -30.63
CA GLU A 55 -55.54 14.28 -29.45
C GLU A 55 -55.66 13.42 -28.17
N LYS A 56 -56.79 12.71 -28.00
CA LYS A 56 -56.96 11.76 -26.90
C LYS A 56 -55.92 10.65 -26.93
N ARG A 57 -55.57 10.15 -28.11
CA ARG A 57 -54.57 9.10 -28.28
C ARG A 57 -53.17 9.61 -27.92
N GLU A 58 -52.80 10.81 -28.36
CA GLU A 58 -51.53 11.45 -28.00
C GLU A 58 -51.43 11.70 -26.50
N LEU A 59 -52.46 12.26 -25.88
CA LEU A 59 -52.51 12.47 -24.42
C LEU A 59 -52.40 11.15 -23.65
N THR A 60 -53.04 10.09 -24.12
CA THR A 60 -52.94 8.75 -23.51
C THR A 60 -51.51 8.20 -23.59
N ASN A 61 -50.82 8.41 -24.71
CA ASN A 61 -49.43 7.99 -24.86
C ASN A 61 -48.50 8.79 -23.94
N SER A 62 -48.66 10.11 -23.88
CA SER A 62 -47.89 10.97 -22.98
C SER A 62 -48.12 10.61 -21.51
N LEU A 63 -49.36 10.29 -21.13
CA LEU A 63 -49.69 9.82 -19.77
C LEU A 63 -49.00 8.49 -19.44
N ASN A 64 -48.94 7.55 -20.37
CA ASN A 64 -48.25 6.27 -20.18
C ASN A 64 -46.74 6.46 -20.00
N VAL A 65 -46.12 7.33 -20.82
CA VAL A 65 -44.69 7.67 -20.69
C VAL A 65 -44.40 8.30 -19.33
N ALA A 66 -45.19 9.29 -18.91
CA ALA A 66 -45.05 9.93 -17.61
C ALA A 66 -45.25 8.93 -16.45
N THR A 67 -46.19 7.98 -16.60
CA THR A 67 -46.43 6.93 -15.60
C THR A 67 -45.25 5.99 -15.45
N ASP A 68 -44.61 5.60 -16.57
CA ASP A 68 -43.43 4.73 -16.54
C ASP A 68 -42.19 5.45 -16.00
N GLU A 69 -42.05 6.75 -16.29
CA GLU A 69 -41.00 7.59 -15.72
C GLU A 69 -41.16 7.76 -14.20
N ARG A 70 -42.40 7.97 -13.72
CA ARG A 70 -42.71 8.00 -12.29
C ARG A 70 -42.30 6.70 -11.59
N LYS A 71 -42.63 5.54 -12.17
CA LYS A 71 -42.24 4.23 -11.62
C LYS A 71 -40.72 4.06 -11.57
N ARG A 72 -39.98 4.55 -12.58
CA ARG A 72 -38.51 4.53 -12.57
C ARG A 72 -37.95 5.38 -11.45
N LEU A 73 -38.47 6.59 -11.27
CA LEU A 73 -38.05 7.49 -10.20
C LEU A 73 -38.37 6.93 -8.81
N GLU A 74 -39.51 6.27 -8.63
CA GLU A 74 -39.85 5.56 -7.37
C GLU A 74 -38.82 4.46 -7.03
N VAL A 75 -38.37 3.70 -8.03
CA VAL A 75 -37.35 2.66 -7.83
C VAL A 75 -35.99 3.28 -7.47
N GLU A 76 -35.59 4.37 -8.13
CA GLU A 76 -34.33 5.04 -7.83
C GLU A 76 -34.36 5.72 -6.45
N LEU A 77 -35.49 6.33 -6.08
CA LEU A 77 -35.70 6.88 -4.74
C LEU A 77 -35.61 5.78 -3.66
N GLN A 78 -36.18 4.60 -3.91
CA GLN A 78 -36.09 3.48 -2.98
C GLN A 78 -34.64 2.99 -2.82
N LYS A 79 -33.87 3.00 -3.90
CA LYS A 79 -32.46 2.64 -3.90
C LYS A 79 -31.61 3.66 -3.12
N GLU A 80 -31.84 4.96 -3.30
CA GLU A 80 -31.16 5.99 -2.53
C GLU A 80 -31.56 5.97 -1.04
N ASN A 81 -32.81 5.68 -0.71
CA ASN A 81 -33.24 5.47 0.67
C ASN A 81 -32.56 4.26 1.33
N ASN A 82 -32.36 3.17 0.60
CA ASN A 82 -31.59 2.01 1.09
C ASN A 82 -30.13 2.41 1.34
N ARG A 83 -29.53 3.18 0.43
CA ARG A 83 -28.15 3.67 0.55
C ARG A 83 -27.97 4.60 1.75
N ALA A 84 -28.92 5.51 2.00
CA ALA A 84 -28.91 6.38 3.17
C ALA A 84 -28.97 5.58 4.49
N ARG A 85 -29.74 4.48 4.53
CA ARG A 85 -29.79 3.58 5.69
C ARG A 85 -28.45 2.88 5.93
N GLU A 86 -27.84 2.33 4.88
CA GLU A 86 -26.53 1.68 4.97
C GLU A 86 -25.43 2.64 5.44
N LEU A 87 -25.48 3.89 4.98
CA LEU A 87 -24.56 4.95 5.44
C LEU A 87 -24.78 5.26 6.92
N THR A 88 -26.04 5.31 7.38
CA THR A 88 -26.38 5.54 8.79
C THR A 88 -25.88 4.39 9.69
N GLU A 89 -26.05 3.14 9.26
CA GLU A 89 -25.52 1.97 9.96
C GLU A 89 -23.99 1.97 10.00
N SER A 90 -23.35 2.34 8.90
CA SER A 90 -21.88 2.46 8.82
C SER A 90 -21.36 3.57 9.73
N LEU A 91 -22.06 4.71 9.81
CA LEU A 91 -21.73 5.81 10.71
C LEU A 91 -21.85 5.38 12.18
N ASN A 92 -22.90 4.63 12.54
CA ASN A 92 -23.07 4.11 13.88
C ASN A 92 -21.97 3.11 14.25
N ALA A 93 -21.60 2.20 13.34
CA ALA A 93 -20.49 1.28 13.55
C ALA A 93 -19.14 2.00 13.70
N ALA A 94 -18.90 3.06 12.92
CA ALA A 94 -17.72 3.89 13.05
C ALA A 94 -17.67 4.63 14.40
N ASN A 95 -18.82 5.10 14.90
CA ASN A 95 -18.90 5.73 16.24
C ASN A 95 -18.65 4.73 17.37
N GLU A 96 -19.14 3.49 17.26
CA GLU A 96 -18.81 2.44 18.23
C GLU A 96 -17.31 2.10 18.23
N GLU A 97 -16.70 2.01 17.04
CA GLU A 97 -15.28 1.73 16.94
C GLU A 97 -14.43 2.90 17.46
N LYS A 98 -14.83 4.14 17.18
CA LYS A 98 -14.23 5.33 17.80
C LYS A 98 -14.24 5.23 19.33
N LYS A 99 -15.37 4.87 19.93
CA LYS A 99 -15.48 4.69 21.38
C LYS A 99 -14.55 3.59 21.90
N ARG A 100 -14.46 2.45 21.20
CA ARG A 100 -13.52 1.37 21.58
C ARG A 100 -12.06 1.82 21.50
N LEU A 101 -11.71 2.62 20.50
CA LEU A 101 -10.36 3.18 20.34
C LEU A 101 -10.05 4.19 21.45
N GLU A 102 -11.01 5.02 21.84
CA GLU A 102 -10.88 5.92 23.00
C GLU A 102 -10.66 5.13 24.30
N ASP A 103 -11.44 4.08 24.55
CA ASP A 103 -11.27 3.21 25.72
C ASP A 103 -9.90 2.51 25.73
N ALA A 104 -9.44 2.04 24.56
CA ALA A 104 -8.13 1.43 24.41
C ALA A 104 -6.98 2.43 24.61
N SER A 105 -7.13 3.66 24.10
CA SER A 105 -6.18 4.75 24.31
C SER A 105 -6.03 5.11 25.78
N ASN A 106 -7.15 5.21 26.51
CA ASN A 106 -7.15 5.45 27.95
C ASN A 106 -6.42 4.33 28.71
N THR A 107 -6.69 3.07 28.35
CA THR A 107 -6.02 1.90 28.95
C THR A 107 -4.51 1.90 28.68
N LEU A 108 -4.08 2.30 27.47
CA LEU A 108 -2.66 2.42 27.13
C LEU A 108 -1.99 3.57 27.90
N SER A 109 -2.67 4.69 28.08
CA SER A 109 -2.19 5.82 28.88
C SER A 109 -1.96 5.40 30.35
N GLU A 110 -2.88 4.63 30.93
CA GLU A 110 -2.71 4.06 32.28
C GLU A 110 -1.48 3.16 32.35
N LYS A 111 -1.34 2.20 31.42
CA LYS A 111 -0.17 1.30 31.37
C LYS A 111 1.14 2.05 31.15
N TYR A 112 1.12 3.12 30.36
CA TYR A 112 2.29 3.98 30.16
C TYR A 112 2.69 4.68 31.46
N SER A 113 1.71 5.17 32.23
CA SER A 113 1.97 5.77 33.55
C SER A 113 2.55 4.74 34.54
N GLU A 114 2.04 3.50 34.53
CA GLU A 114 2.57 2.40 35.35
C GLU A 114 4.03 2.06 34.96
N ALA A 115 4.30 1.93 33.66
CA ALA A 115 5.64 1.65 33.16
C ALA A 115 6.62 2.78 33.51
N LYS A 116 6.20 4.04 33.40
CA LYS A 116 7.00 5.21 33.79
C LYS A 116 7.36 5.17 35.28
N ASN A 117 6.39 4.85 36.14
CA ASN A 117 6.63 4.70 37.57
C ASN A 117 7.61 3.56 37.86
N LEU A 118 7.49 2.44 37.14
CA LEU A 118 8.38 1.29 37.32
C LEU A 118 9.82 1.60 36.90
N VAL A 119 10.01 2.33 35.79
CA VAL A 119 11.32 2.82 35.36
C VAL A 119 11.93 3.74 36.41
N GLU A 120 11.14 4.61 37.04
CA GLU A 120 11.62 5.50 38.09
C GLU A 120 12.06 4.73 39.34
N VAL A 121 11.34 3.67 39.73
CA VAL A 121 11.75 2.75 40.80
C VAL A 121 13.08 2.08 40.46
N LEU A 122 13.21 1.50 39.26
CA LEU A 122 14.45 0.84 38.82
C LEU A 122 15.63 1.81 38.77
N ARG A 123 15.40 3.07 38.37
CA ARG A 123 16.43 4.11 38.36
C ARG A 123 16.93 4.44 39.77
N ASN A 124 16.01 4.49 40.74
CA ASN A 124 16.36 4.68 42.14
C ASN A 124 17.13 3.48 42.73
N GLU A 125 16.78 2.26 42.34
CA GLU A 125 17.53 1.07 42.73
C GLU A 125 18.93 1.03 42.12
N LEU A 126 19.07 1.42 40.85
CA LEU A 126 20.36 1.53 40.16
C LEU A 126 21.28 2.56 40.84
N ASN A 127 20.74 3.72 41.21
CA ASN A 127 21.53 4.72 41.95
C ASN A 127 22.01 4.17 43.30
N LYS A 128 21.14 3.45 44.03
CA LYS A 128 21.53 2.80 45.30
C LYS A 128 22.60 1.73 45.12
N THR A 129 22.57 0.96 44.03
CA THR A 129 23.61 -0.03 43.77
C THR A 129 24.92 0.62 43.36
N GLN A 130 24.89 1.70 42.58
CA GLN A 130 26.07 2.49 42.24
C GLN A 130 26.74 3.10 43.48
N GLU A 131 25.96 3.67 44.41
CA GLU A 131 26.49 4.20 45.68
C GLU A 131 27.18 3.12 46.53
N LYS A 132 26.59 1.91 46.59
CA LYS A 132 27.21 0.77 47.28
C LYS A 132 28.51 0.34 46.62
N LEU A 133 28.56 0.35 45.28
CA LEU A 133 29.75 0.00 44.51
C LEU A 133 30.89 0.98 44.77
N LEU A 134 30.61 2.29 44.77
CA LEU A 134 31.59 3.33 45.12
C LEU A 134 32.14 3.15 46.53
N LYS A 135 31.29 2.74 47.48
CA LYS A 135 31.73 2.45 48.85
C LYS A 135 32.70 1.27 48.89
N ILE A 136 32.35 0.17 48.24
CA ILE A 136 33.20 -1.03 48.13
C ILE A 136 34.55 -0.68 47.48
N GLU A 137 34.54 0.11 46.41
CA GLU A 137 35.77 0.53 45.73
C GLU A 137 36.69 1.36 46.64
N SER A 138 36.10 2.25 47.46
CA SER A 138 36.86 3.02 48.46
C SER A 138 37.47 2.13 49.55
N ASP A 139 36.73 1.12 50.01
CA ASP A 139 37.20 0.19 51.03
C ASP A 139 38.35 -0.68 50.49
N LEU A 140 38.31 -1.03 49.20
CA LEU A 140 39.33 -1.82 48.51
C LEU A 140 40.63 -1.02 48.33
N LYS A 141 40.53 0.25 47.90
CA LYS A 141 41.68 1.18 47.87
C LYS A 141 42.31 1.36 49.27
N ALA A 142 41.49 1.44 50.31
CA ALA A 142 41.99 1.52 51.69
C ALA A 142 42.63 0.21 52.18
N ALA A 143 42.29 -0.94 51.59
CA ALA A 143 42.93 -2.22 51.88
C ALA A 143 44.30 -2.32 51.19
N GLU A 144 44.42 -1.91 49.92
CA GLU A 144 45.69 -1.84 49.19
C GLU A 144 46.73 -0.97 49.92
N ILE A 145 46.32 0.21 50.41
CA ILE A 145 47.23 1.08 51.17
C ILE A 145 47.73 0.39 52.44
N ARG A 146 46.85 -0.32 53.16
CA ARG A 146 47.22 -1.07 54.37
C ARG A 146 48.15 -2.25 54.07
N GLU A 147 47.96 -2.92 52.94
CA GLU A 147 48.85 -3.97 52.46
C GLU A 147 50.25 -3.41 52.12
N GLY A 148 50.31 -2.25 51.46
CA GLY A 148 51.55 -1.51 51.22
C GLY A 148 52.30 -1.16 52.51
N GLU A 149 51.60 -0.65 53.52
CA GLU A 149 52.23 -0.34 54.82
C GLU A 149 52.73 -1.60 55.55
N LEU A 150 52.01 -2.72 55.45
CA LEU A 150 52.41 -4.00 56.06
C LEU A 150 53.65 -4.58 55.38
N THR A 151 53.70 -4.55 54.06
CA THR A 151 54.85 -5.03 53.28
C THR A 151 56.11 -4.21 53.55
N GLU A 152 55.99 -2.89 53.69
CA GLU A 152 57.10 -2.02 54.08
C GLU A 152 57.60 -2.29 55.50
N LYS A 153 56.68 -2.47 56.46
CA LYS A 153 57.03 -2.89 57.84
C LYS A 153 57.73 -4.24 57.87
N LEU A 154 57.29 -5.19 57.05
CA LEU A 154 57.92 -6.50 56.95
C LEU A 154 59.36 -6.38 56.44
N LYS A 155 59.57 -5.57 55.39
CA LYS A 155 60.90 -5.32 54.80
C LYS A 155 61.86 -4.66 55.80
N LEU A 156 61.38 -3.70 56.59
CA LEU A 156 62.16 -3.09 57.67
C LEU A 156 62.53 -4.10 58.77
N ALA A 157 61.61 -4.99 59.13
CA ALA A 157 61.87 -6.04 60.12
C ALA A 157 62.91 -7.07 59.60
N GLU A 158 62.82 -7.46 58.33
CA GLU A 158 63.81 -8.34 57.66
C GLU A 158 65.21 -7.69 57.62
N GLU A 159 65.29 -6.40 57.34
CA GLU A 159 66.56 -5.67 57.33
C GLU A 159 67.15 -5.52 58.75
N GLN A 160 66.32 -5.27 59.75
CA GLN A 160 66.74 -5.26 61.16
C GLN A 160 67.27 -6.63 61.59
N HIS A 161 66.58 -7.71 61.21
CA HIS A 161 67.01 -9.07 61.52
C HIS A 161 68.34 -9.41 60.85
N SER A 162 68.54 -8.99 59.60
CA SER A 162 69.81 -9.14 58.87
C SER A 162 70.98 -8.41 59.56
N LYS A 163 70.77 -7.16 59.99
CA LYS A 163 71.77 -6.40 60.77
C LYS A 163 72.08 -7.07 62.12
N LEU A 164 71.08 -7.65 62.77
CA LEU A 164 71.27 -8.39 64.02
C LEU A 164 72.15 -9.62 63.79
N ILE A 165 71.85 -10.40 62.74
CA ILE A 165 72.62 -11.59 62.35
C ILE A 165 74.09 -11.23 62.10
N GLU A 166 74.35 -10.14 61.37
CA GLU A 166 75.71 -9.66 61.06
C GLU A 166 76.46 -9.22 62.32
N GLN A 167 75.80 -8.54 63.25
CA GLN A 167 76.37 -8.19 64.55
C GLN A 167 76.68 -9.41 65.43
N THR A 168 75.78 -10.39 65.50
CA THR A 168 76.05 -11.65 66.22
C THR A 168 77.20 -12.41 65.58
N SER A 169 77.25 -12.46 64.25
CA SER A 169 78.34 -13.12 63.52
C SER A 169 79.68 -12.45 63.80
N SER A 170 79.72 -11.11 63.82
CA SER A 170 80.92 -10.34 64.18
C SER A 170 81.36 -10.55 65.63
N ARG A 171 80.42 -10.65 66.59
CA ARG A 171 80.73 -10.97 68.00
C ARG A 171 81.28 -12.38 68.15
N ILE A 172 80.69 -13.36 67.46
CA ILE A 172 81.18 -14.74 67.43
C ILE A 172 82.60 -14.78 66.85
N LEU A 173 82.85 -14.06 65.75
CA LEU A 173 84.19 -13.99 65.15
C LEU A 173 85.23 -13.39 66.12
N LYS A 174 84.84 -12.36 66.87
CA LYS A 174 85.70 -11.69 67.86
C LYS A 174 86.02 -12.60 69.05
N ILE A 175 85.02 -13.33 69.57
CA ILE A 175 85.21 -14.35 70.61
C ILE A 175 86.14 -15.46 70.09
N ARG A 176 85.96 -15.89 68.83
CA ARG A 176 86.78 -16.93 68.21
C ARG A 176 88.25 -16.50 68.02
N LEU A 177 88.47 -15.24 67.65
CA LEU A 177 89.81 -14.61 67.59
C LEU A 177 90.47 -14.51 68.96
N GLN A 178 89.69 -14.19 70.00
CA GLN A 178 90.18 -14.11 71.37
C GLN A 178 90.57 -15.49 71.93
N LEU A 179 89.76 -16.52 71.63
CA LEU A 179 90.06 -17.92 71.93
C LEU A 179 91.29 -18.44 71.17
N LEU A 180 91.51 -17.96 69.94
CA LEU A 180 92.71 -18.28 69.15
C LEU A 180 93.98 -17.66 69.75
N GLN A 181 93.93 -16.41 70.22
CA GLN A 181 95.04 -15.78 70.95
C GLN A 181 95.34 -16.47 72.29
N GLU A 182 94.30 -16.92 73.01
CA GLU A 182 94.48 -17.73 74.23
C GLU A 182 95.10 -19.09 73.93
N LEU A 183 94.75 -19.72 72.81
CA LEU A 183 95.34 -20.97 72.33
C LEU A 183 96.81 -20.82 71.90
N GLU A 184 97.15 -19.71 71.23
CA GLU A 184 98.54 -19.38 70.87
C GLU A 184 99.40 -19.16 72.13
N SER A 185 98.88 -18.43 73.12
CA SER A 185 99.54 -18.27 74.42
C SER A 185 99.72 -19.59 75.17
N LEU A 186 98.74 -20.51 75.08
CA LEU A 186 98.84 -21.83 75.69
C LEU A 186 99.88 -22.71 74.98
N HIS A 187 99.96 -22.62 73.64
CA HIS A 187 100.94 -23.31 72.80
C HIS A 187 102.37 -22.85 73.11
N GLU A 188 102.56 -21.54 73.34
CA GLU A 188 103.86 -20.97 73.70
C GLU A 188 104.35 -21.49 75.07
N SER A 189 103.44 -21.62 76.05
CA SER A 189 103.79 -22.22 77.36
C SER A 189 104.02 -23.74 77.32
N LEU A 190 103.32 -24.46 76.43
CA LEU A 190 103.50 -25.91 76.22
C LEU A 190 104.77 -26.21 75.44
N PHE A 191 105.25 -25.28 74.61
CA PHE A 191 106.54 -25.39 73.91
C PHE A 191 107.71 -25.26 74.89
N GLU A 192 107.64 -24.30 75.82
CA GLU A 192 108.64 -24.15 76.91
C GLU A 192 108.64 -25.33 77.90
N ASP A 193 107.48 -25.94 78.18
CA ASP A 193 107.37 -27.15 79.04
C ASP A 193 107.79 -28.45 78.32
N ALA A 194 107.69 -28.50 76.99
CA ALA A 194 108.17 -29.61 76.16
C ALA A 194 109.69 -29.58 75.94
N GLU A 195 110.31 -28.40 75.92
CA GLU A 195 111.77 -28.24 75.78
C GLU A 195 112.53 -28.66 77.05
N ILE A 196 111.92 -28.50 78.23
CA ILE A 196 112.47 -28.98 79.52
C ILE A 196 112.32 -30.50 79.69
N LYS A 197 111.35 -31.13 79.01
CA LYS A 197 111.13 -32.60 79.04
C LYS A 197 111.89 -33.37 77.96
N LEU A 198 112.61 -32.69 77.07
CA LEU A 198 113.36 -33.29 75.94
C LEU A 198 114.88 -33.32 76.15
N GLN A 199 115.36 -33.14 77.40
CA GLN A 199 116.78 -33.24 77.77
C GLN A 199 117.09 -34.34 78.81
N GLU A 200 116.13 -35.23 79.11
CA GLU A 200 116.32 -36.43 79.95
C GLU A 200 115.79 -37.74 79.33
N ALA A 201 115.82 -37.87 78.00
CA ALA A 201 115.55 -39.17 77.37
C ALA A 201 116.46 -39.43 76.16
N ILE A 202 117.74 -39.67 76.42
CA ILE A 202 118.63 -40.40 75.50
C ILE A 202 118.76 -41.83 76.02
N THR A 203 118.11 -42.80 75.36
CA THR A 203 118.74 -44.00 74.79
C THR A 203 117.72 -45.09 74.40
N ASN A 204 117.94 -45.63 73.19
CA ASN A 204 117.57 -46.95 72.67
C ASN A 204 116.23 -47.18 71.94
N ARG A 205 116.37 -47.07 70.61
CA ARG A 205 116.04 -48.05 69.55
C ARG A 205 114.58 -48.43 69.29
N ASP A 206 114.14 -48.01 68.10
CA ASP A 206 113.44 -48.81 67.08
C ASP A 206 112.30 -49.73 67.53
N SER A 207 111.15 -49.10 67.75
CA SER A 207 109.83 -49.51 67.24
C SER A 207 108.96 -48.27 67.45
N GLU A 208 108.23 -47.71 66.49
CA GLU A 208 107.31 -48.38 65.61
C GLU A 208 106.82 -47.37 64.54
N PRO A 209 106.97 -47.69 63.25
CA PRO A 209 106.30 -47.03 62.12
C PRO A 209 104.75 -47.23 62.13
N LYS A 210 104.10 -47.17 63.29
CA LYS A 210 102.65 -47.38 63.46
C LYS A 210 101.88 -46.13 63.89
N SER A 211 102.50 -45.26 64.71
CA SER A 211 101.84 -44.01 65.15
C SER A 211 101.67 -42.96 64.04
N LEU A 212 102.61 -42.91 63.08
CA LEU A 212 102.52 -41.99 61.94
C LEU A 212 101.55 -42.49 60.86
N VAL A 213 101.42 -43.81 60.66
CA VAL A 213 100.43 -44.41 59.76
C VAL A 213 99.01 -44.18 60.29
N GLU A 214 98.81 -44.27 61.60
CA GLU A 214 97.51 -44.05 62.23
C GLU A 214 97.05 -42.58 62.15
N LYS A 215 97.97 -41.62 62.27
CA LYS A 215 97.66 -40.19 62.04
C LYS A 215 97.38 -39.88 60.56
N LEU A 216 98.03 -40.58 59.63
CA LEU A 216 97.80 -40.44 58.19
C LEU A 216 96.42 -40.99 57.80
N ASN A 217 96.03 -42.15 58.35
CA ASN A 217 94.69 -42.72 58.17
C ASN A 217 93.59 -41.79 58.71
N ILE A 218 93.80 -41.15 59.87
CA ILE A 218 92.83 -40.19 60.43
C ILE A 218 92.69 -38.93 59.57
N LEU A 219 93.76 -38.47 58.92
CA LEU A 219 93.71 -37.34 57.98
C LEU A 219 93.06 -37.74 56.65
N GLU A 220 93.31 -38.93 56.13
CA GLU A 220 92.64 -39.48 54.95
C GLU A 220 91.13 -39.65 55.19
N ASP A 221 90.72 -40.17 56.36
CA ASP A 221 89.31 -40.27 56.73
C ASP A 221 88.63 -38.89 56.83
N LYS A 222 89.33 -37.87 57.33
CA LYS A 222 88.81 -36.49 57.36
C LYS A 222 88.70 -35.86 55.97
N ILE A 223 89.67 -36.12 55.09
CA ILE A 223 89.61 -35.66 53.69
C ILE A 223 88.41 -36.30 52.99
N LYS A 224 88.18 -37.59 53.21
CA LYS A 224 87.03 -38.31 52.64
C LYS A 224 85.69 -37.76 53.10
N VAL A 225 85.55 -37.40 54.38
CA VAL A 225 84.35 -36.72 54.90
C VAL A 225 84.16 -35.34 54.29
N TYR A 226 85.23 -34.58 54.06
CA TYR A 226 85.13 -33.28 53.39
C TYR A 226 84.80 -33.43 51.90
N GLU A 227 85.32 -34.44 51.22
CA GLU A 227 84.97 -34.75 49.83
C GLU A 227 83.48 -35.14 49.71
N GLU A 228 82.95 -35.94 50.64
CA GLU A 228 81.52 -36.26 50.71
C GLU A 228 80.65 -35.03 50.99
N GLN A 229 81.08 -34.12 51.88
CA GLN A 229 80.37 -32.87 52.14
C GLN A 229 80.38 -31.92 50.92
N VAL A 230 81.48 -31.86 50.18
CA VAL A 230 81.59 -31.08 48.95
C VAL A 230 80.72 -31.68 47.86
N ALA A 231 80.68 -33.01 47.73
CA ALA A 231 79.78 -33.69 46.80
C ALA A 231 78.31 -33.43 47.12
N ALA A 232 77.91 -33.52 48.40
CA ALA A 232 76.54 -33.22 48.83
C ALA A 232 76.16 -31.74 48.63
N ALA A 233 77.10 -30.81 48.82
CA ALA A 233 76.89 -29.39 48.54
C ALA A 233 76.75 -29.12 47.03
N ALA A 234 77.55 -29.79 46.19
CA ALA A 234 77.45 -29.70 44.74
C ALA A 234 76.10 -30.25 44.22
N GLU A 235 75.60 -31.33 44.82
CA GLU A 235 74.31 -31.92 44.48
C GLU A 235 73.14 -31.00 44.86
N LYS A 236 73.19 -30.36 46.04
CA LYS A 236 72.23 -29.30 46.43
C LYS A 236 72.28 -28.09 45.50
N TYR A 237 73.48 -27.65 45.11
CA TYR A 237 73.63 -26.54 44.18
C TYR A 237 73.03 -26.87 42.80
N ALA A 238 73.23 -28.09 42.29
CA ALA A 238 72.64 -28.54 41.04
C ALA A 238 71.10 -28.55 41.10
N SER A 239 70.52 -29.05 42.19
CA SER A 239 69.06 -29.04 42.42
C SER A 239 68.47 -27.63 42.50
N LEU A 240 69.10 -26.73 43.27
CA LEU A 240 68.67 -25.33 43.36
C LEU A 240 68.78 -24.59 42.01
N LYS A 241 69.80 -24.91 41.22
CA LYS A 241 69.98 -24.34 39.89
C LYS A 241 68.89 -24.79 38.93
N GLU A 242 68.51 -26.07 38.95
CA GLU A 242 67.41 -26.59 38.14
C GLU A 242 66.06 -25.96 38.52
N GLU A 243 65.82 -25.74 39.82
CA GLU A 243 64.61 -25.09 40.32
C GLU A 243 64.53 -23.60 39.93
N LEU A 244 65.68 -22.92 39.89
CA LEU A 244 65.80 -21.54 39.39
C LEU A 244 65.54 -21.46 37.87
N ASP A 245 66.11 -22.36 37.08
CA ASP A 245 65.89 -22.42 35.63
C ASP A 245 64.41 -22.73 35.30
N ASN A 246 63.77 -23.61 36.07
CA ASN A 246 62.33 -23.88 35.98
C ASN A 246 61.46 -22.68 36.38
N SER A 247 61.91 -21.84 37.31
CA SER A 247 61.20 -20.63 37.71
C SER A 247 61.33 -19.53 36.66
N LEU A 248 62.50 -19.38 36.04
CA LEU A 248 62.76 -18.44 34.95
C LEU A 248 61.91 -18.76 33.71
N THR A 249 61.77 -20.04 33.35
CA THR A 249 60.93 -20.45 32.21
C THR A 249 59.44 -20.16 32.45
N LYS A 250 58.93 -20.36 33.67
CA LYS A 250 57.55 -19.98 34.05
C LYS A 250 57.33 -18.46 34.06
N LEU A 251 58.35 -17.70 34.43
CA LEU A 251 58.28 -16.24 34.40
C LEU A 251 58.14 -15.75 32.96
N ALA A 252 58.98 -16.25 32.04
CA ALA A 252 58.92 -15.92 30.62
C ALA A 252 57.58 -16.32 29.97
N SER A 253 57.00 -17.46 30.34
CA SER A 253 55.67 -17.83 29.84
C SER A 253 54.57 -16.91 30.37
N SER A 254 54.68 -16.48 31.63
CA SER A 254 53.72 -15.56 32.24
C SER A 254 53.81 -14.16 31.62
N GLU A 255 55.02 -13.65 31.34
CA GLU A 255 55.22 -12.39 30.61
C GLU A 255 54.58 -12.42 29.22
N SER A 256 54.79 -13.50 28.46
CA SER A 256 54.16 -13.66 27.14
C SER A 256 52.63 -13.67 27.22
N THR A 257 52.04 -14.33 28.23
CA THR A 257 50.58 -14.28 28.41
C THR A 257 50.07 -12.89 28.78
N ASN A 258 50.86 -12.11 29.51
CA ASN A 258 50.49 -10.77 29.94
C ASN A 258 50.51 -9.78 28.76
N GLU A 259 51.48 -9.91 27.86
CA GLU A 259 51.54 -9.13 26.61
C GLU A 259 50.33 -9.41 25.70
N GLU A 260 49.93 -10.68 25.58
CA GLU A 260 48.75 -11.06 24.79
C GLU A 260 47.45 -10.51 25.40
N LEU A 261 47.30 -10.56 26.73
CA LEU A 261 46.16 -9.96 27.42
C LEU A 261 46.10 -8.44 27.26
N GLN A 262 47.25 -7.75 27.33
CA GLN A 262 47.31 -6.31 27.07
C GLN A 262 46.85 -5.96 25.65
N LYS A 263 47.24 -6.76 24.66
CA LYS A 263 46.82 -6.58 23.27
C LYS A 263 45.31 -6.76 23.10
N GLN A 264 44.74 -7.80 23.71
CA GLN A 264 43.29 -8.05 23.68
C GLN A 264 42.51 -6.93 24.39
N LEU A 265 43.04 -6.40 25.49
CA LEU A 265 42.42 -5.30 26.23
C LEU A 265 42.37 -4.02 25.39
N LEU A 266 43.48 -3.65 24.75
CA LEU A 266 43.54 -2.50 23.83
C LEU A 266 42.57 -2.66 22.64
N GLU A 267 42.47 -3.86 22.08
CA GLU A 267 41.55 -4.13 20.98
C GLU A 267 40.07 -4.03 21.41
N SER A 268 39.75 -4.47 22.63
CA SER A 268 38.41 -4.33 23.21
C SER A 268 38.04 -2.87 23.50
N GLU A 269 39.01 -2.06 23.94
CA GLU A 269 38.84 -0.64 24.25
C GLU A 269 38.60 0.20 22.98
N ASN A 270 39.31 -0.14 21.89
CA ASN A 270 39.07 0.45 20.57
C ASN A 270 37.68 0.09 20.02
N LYS A 271 37.23 -1.16 20.16
CA LYS A 271 35.88 -1.58 19.77
C LYS A 271 34.81 -0.84 20.58
N ALA A 272 35.00 -0.69 21.88
CA ALA A 272 34.09 0.07 22.73
C ALA A 272 34.00 1.55 22.33
N SER A 273 35.14 2.18 21.99
CA SER A 273 35.20 3.56 21.51
C SER A 273 34.48 3.73 20.18
N GLN A 274 34.60 2.76 19.27
CA GLN A 274 33.89 2.76 17.99
C GLN A 274 32.37 2.67 18.20
N SER A 275 31.90 1.75 19.05
CA SER A 275 30.47 1.64 19.38
C SER A 275 29.91 2.88 20.07
N LEU A 276 30.71 3.60 20.87
CA LEU A 276 30.31 4.89 21.44
C LEU A 276 30.08 5.95 20.34
N SER A 277 30.96 6.02 19.34
CA SER A 277 30.80 6.96 18.22
C SER A 277 29.57 6.66 17.36
N GLU A 278 29.28 5.38 17.12
CA GLU A 278 28.08 4.95 16.39
C GLU A 278 26.80 5.31 17.16
N ASN A 279 26.81 5.13 18.49
CA ASN A 279 25.69 5.54 19.34
C ASN A 279 25.46 7.06 19.33
N GLU A 280 26.51 7.89 19.28
CA GLU A 280 26.35 9.35 19.15
C GLU A 280 25.67 9.75 17.84
N ILE A 281 26.02 9.09 16.72
CA ILE A 281 25.38 9.31 15.42
C ILE A 281 23.90 8.91 15.47
N LEU A 282 23.59 7.73 16.02
CA LEU A 282 22.22 7.24 16.17
C LEU A 282 21.35 8.14 17.08
N VAL A 283 21.94 8.75 18.10
CA VAL A 283 21.26 9.74 18.93
C VAL A 283 20.91 10.99 18.10
N GLY A 284 21.82 11.46 17.24
CA GLY A 284 21.57 12.57 16.32
C GLY A 284 20.42 12.28 15.34
N GLU A 285 20.40 11.10 14.75
CA GLU A 285 19.31 10.68 13.85
C GLU A 285 17.96 10.57 14.58
N ASN A 286 17.95 10.04 15.81
CA ASN A 286 16.73 9.99 16.63
C ASN A 286 16.18 11.38 16.95
N VAL A 287 17.04 12.37 17.18
CA VAL A 287 16.61 13.76 17.40
C VAL A 287 15.97 14.33 16.13
N GLN A 288 16.54 14.09 14.95
CA GLN A 288 15.93 14.53 13.68
C GLN A 288 14.58 13.83 13.39
N LEU A 289 14.49 12.52 13.63
CA LEU A 289 13.24 11.78 13.46
C LEU A 289 12.15 12.32 14.41
N LYS A 290 12.52 12.66 15.64
CA LYS A 290 11.58 13.25 16.60
C LYS A 290 11.04 14.61 16.14
N SER A 291 11.90 15.47 15.60
CA SER A 291 11.47 16.76 15.01
C SER A 291 10.48 16.57 13.86
N LYS A 292 10.71 15.58 12.97
CA LYS A 292 9.77 15.26 11.88
C LYS A 292 8.44 14.72 12.39
N ILE A 293 8.46 13.92 13.46
CA ILE A 293 7.23 13.44 14.09
C ILE A 293 6.42 14.62 14.63
N ASP A 294 7.07 15.57 15.30
CA ASP A 294 6.42 16.77 15.84
C ASP A 294 5.79 17.62 14.71
N GLU A 295 6.50 17.84 13.60
CA GLU A 295 5.97 18.54 12.41
C GLU A 295 4.75 17.82 11.79
N LEU A 296 4.82 16.50 11.64
CA LEU A 296 3.70 15.71 11.11
C LEU A 296 2.50 15.76 12.04
N GLN A 297 2.71 15.83 13.35
CA GLN A 297 1.65 15.92 14.33
C GLN A 297 0.96 17.29 14.30
N GLU A 298 1.70 18.36 14.02
CA GLU A 298 1.12 19.69 13.79
C GLU A 298 0.28 19.73 12.51
N LEU A 299 0.77 19.16 11.40
CA LEU A 299 0.01 19.05 10.15
C LEU A 299 -1.27 18.22 10.33
N LEU A 300 -1.21 17.13 11.10
CA LEU A 300 -2.39 16.31 11.41
C LEU A 300 -3.44 17.11 12.20
N ASN A 301 -3.00 17.90 13.18
CA ASN A 301 -3.90 18.74 13.96
C ASN A 301 -4.57 19.82 13.10
N SER A 302 -3.83 20.42 12.17
CA SER A 302 -4.39 21.38 11.20
C SER A 302 -5.46 20.72 10.32
N ALA A 303 -5.17 19.55 9.77
CA ALA A 303 -6.11 18.81 8.93
C ALA A 303 -7.37 18.36 9.71
N LEU A 304 -7.23 18.00 10.98
CA LEU A 304 -8.38 17.70 11.85
C LEU A 304 -9.25 18.94 12.10
N SER A 305 -8.65 20.10 12.32
CA SER A 305 -9.38 21.36 12.48
C SER A 305 -10.15 21.75 11.21
N GLU A 306 -9.56 21.59 10.02
CA GLU A 306 -10.24 21.82 8.74
C GLU A 306 -11.40 20.83 8.52
N LYS A 307 -11.19 19.57 8.89
CA LYS A 307 -12.26 18.56 8.85
C LYS A 307 -13.42 18.93 9.79
N GLU A 308 -13.15 19.44 10.99
CA GLU A 308 -14.20 19.87 11.91
C GLU A 308 -14.97 21.08 11.37
N ALA A 309 -14.29 22.04 10.75
CA ALA A 309 -14.92 23.19 10.10
C ALA A 309 -15.87 22.74 8.97
N THR A 310 -15.40 21.85 8.08
CA THR A 310 -16.21 21.34 6.97
C THR A 310 -17.40 20.50 7.44
N ILE A 311 -17.26 19.73 8.53
CA ILE A 311 -18.39 19.03 9.15
C ILE A 311 -19.43 20.04 9.66
N GLY A 312 -19.00 21.15 10.27
CA GLY A 312 -19.89 22.22 10.72
C GLY A 312 -20.71 22.83 9.57
N GLU A 313 -20.08 23.12 8.44
CA GLU A 313 -20.76 23.60 7.23
C GLU A 313 -21.76 22.57 6.68
N LEU A 314 -21.40 21.30 6.66
CA LEU A 314 -22.25 20.23 6.14
C LEU A 314 -23.50 20.02 7.00
N VAL A 315 -23.38 20.18 8.32
CA VAL A 315 -24.52 20.18 9.26
C VAL A 315 -25.45 21.38 8.99
N SER A 316 -24.88 22.56 8.73
CA SER A 316 -25.66 23.75 8.37
C SER A 316 -26.45 23.53 7.07
N HIS A 317 -25.78 23.03 6.01
CA HIS A 317 -26.44 22.71 4.75
C HIS A 317 -27.54 21.65 4.91
N LYS A 318 -27.32 20.63 5.73
CA LYS A 318 -28.34 19.62 6.03
C LYS A 318 -29.59 20.25 6.64
N SER A 319 -29.45 21.15 7.61
CA SER A 319 -30.57 21.87 8.22
C SER A 319 -31.35 22.70 7.19
N THR A 320 -30.64 23.36 6.28
CA THR A 320 -31.27 24.15 5.20
C THR A 320 -32.05 23.26 4.24
N ILE A 321 -31.51 22.09 3.88
CA ILE A 321 -32.18 21.12 3.02
C ILE A 321 -33.44 20.56 3.71
N GLU A 322 -33.37 20.25 5.00
CA GLU A 322 -34.53 19.81 5.78
C GLU A 322 -35.65 20.87 5.78
N GLU A 323 -35.31 22.15 5.99
CA GLU A 323 -36.28 23.25 5.97
C GLU A 323 -36.93 23.43 4.58
N LEU A 324 -36.12 23.34 3.51
CA LEU A 324 -36.62 23.41 2.13
C LEU A 324 -37.52 22.22 1.78
N THR A 325 -37.18 21.03 2.26
CA THR A 325 -37.98 19.81 2.06
C THR A 325 -39.33 19.93 2.75
N GLU A 326 -39.35 20.46 3.98
CA GLU A 326 -40.60 20.71 4.71
C GLU A 326 -41.47 21.75 3.99
N LYS A 327 -40.87 22.84 3.51
CA LYS A 327 -41.59 23.85 2.70
C LYS A 327 -42.17 23.24 1.43
N HIS A 328 -41.42 22.38 0.74
CA HIS A 328 -41.90 21.72 -0.46
C HIS A 328 -43.07 20.78 -0.18
N SER A 329 -43.00 19.99 0.91
CA SER A 329 -44.11 19.13 1.34
C SER A 329 -45.39 19.92 1.60
N ARG A 330 -45.28 21.04 2.32
CA ARG A 330 -46.44 21.92 2.61
C ARG A 330 -47.03 22.52 1.33
N ALA A 331 -46.19 22.89 0.37
CA ALA A 331 -46.66 23.41 -0.92
C ALA A 331 -47.42 22.33 -1.72
N LEU A 332 -46.97 21.08 -1.65
CA LEU A 332 -47.61 19.95 -2.32
C LEU A 332 -49.00 19.66 -1.72
N ASP A 333 -49.11 19.67 -0.40
CA ASP A 333 -50.39 19.51 0.31
C ASP A 333 -51.39 20.62 -0.06
N LEU A 334 -50.92 21.87 -0.12
CA LEU A 334 -51.72 23.02 -0.55
C LEU A 334 -52.18 22.89 -2.01
N HIS A 335 -51.31 22.38 -2.88
CA HIS A 335 -51.64 22.17 -4.29
C HIS A 335 -52.72 21.09 -4.45
N SER A 336 -52.58 19.94 -3.80
CA SER A 336 -53.61 18.89 -3.81
C SER A 336 -54.94 19.37 -3.22
N ALA A 337 -54.91 20.20 -2.18
CA ALA A 337 -56.12 20.82 -1.65
C ALA A 337 -56.78 21.81 -2.63
N ALA A 338 -56.00 22.53 -3.43
CA ALA A 338 -56.50 23.42 -4.47
C ALA A 338 -57.12 22.63 -5.65
N GLU A 339 -56.47 21.56 -6.11
CA GLU A 339 -56.99 20.68 -7.15
C GLU A 339 -58.32 20.05 -6.75
N ALA A 340 -58.45 19.58 -5.51
CA ALA A 340 -59.70 19.03 -5.00
C ALA A 340 -60.85 20.05 -5.02
N ARG A 341 -60.57 21.31 -4.67
CA ARG A 341 -61.57 22.40 -4.74
C ARG A 341 -61.96 22.74 -6.17
N LEU A 342 -61.01 22.71 -7.11
CA LEU A 342 -61.30 22.95 -8.52
C LEU A 342 -62.23 21.87 -9.08
N LEU A 343 -61.96 20.59 -8.78
CA LEU A 343 -62.82 19.48 -9.19
C LEU A 343 -64.25 19.60 -8.62
N GLU A 344 -64.37 20.01 -7.36
CA GLU A 344 -65.66 20.28 -6.73
C GLU A 344 -66.39 21.46 -7.40
N SER A 345 -65.67 22.50 -7.81
CA SER A 345 -66.27 23.63 -8.52
C SER A 345 -66.71 23.26 -9.94
N GLU A 346 -65.95 22.42 -10.64
CA GLU A 346 -66.25 21.96 -11.99
C GLU A 346 -67.50 21.07 -12.03
N THR A 347 -67.62 20.16 -11.05
CA THR A 347 -68.82 19.32 -10.89
C THR A 347 -70.08 20.16 -10.62
N LYS A 348 -70.00 21.15 -9.73
CA LYS A 348 -71.11 22.10 -9.50
C LYS A 348 -71.50 22.88 -10.75
N LEU A 349 -70.52 23.28 -11.57
CA LEU A 349 -70.76 24.03 -12.80
C LEU A 349 -71.42 23.15 -13.88
N GLN A 350 -71.05 21.88 -13.96
CA GLN A 350 -71.73 20.90 -14.83
C GLN A 350 -73.20 20.70 -14.39
N GLU A 351 -73.45 20.54 -13.10
CA GLU A 351 -74.82 20.41 -12.57
C GLU A 351 -75.67 21.66 -12.88
N ALA A 352 -75.12 22.86 -12.73
CA ALA A 352 -75.79 24.10 -13.05
C ALA A 352 -76.13 24.21 -14.56
N ASN A 353 -75.19 23.85 -15.44
CA ASN A 353 -75.42 23.83 -16.89
C ASN A 353 -76.50 22.84 -17.31
N GLN A 354 -76.60 21.69 -16.65
CA GLN A 354 -77.64 20.72 -16.90
C GLN A 354 -79.03 21.26 -16.50
N ARG A 355 -79.14 21.85 -15.31
CA ARG A 355 -80.40 22.51 -14.88
C ARG A 355 -80.82 23.65 -15.80
N PHE A 356 -79.87 24.45 -16.27
CA PHE A 356 -80.16 25.52 -17.23
C PHE A 356 -80.72 24.97 -18.54
N SER A 357 -80.16 23.87 -19.05
CA SER A 357 -80.64 23.21 -20.27
C SER A 357 -82.07 22.66 -20.11
N GLU A 358 -82.39 22.10 -18.95
CA GLU A 358 -83.75 21.64 -18.62
C GLU A 358 -84.74 22.81 -18.57
N SER A 359 -84.38 23.92 -17.93
CA SER A 359 -85.21 25.13 -17.87
C SER A 359 -85.42 25.79 -19.24
N ASP A 360 -84.42 25.75 -20.12
CA ASP A 360 -84.52 26.29 -21.48
C ASP A 360 -85.48 25.47 -22.36
N LEU A 361 -85.57 24.15 -22.12
CA LEU A 361 -86.58 23.28 -22.73
C LEU A 361 -87.99 23.58 -22.21
N GLU A 362 -88.15 23.76 -20.90
CA GLU A 362 -89.42 24.17 -20.29
C GLU A 362 -89.90 25.53 -20.83
N THR A 363 -88.98 26.48 -21.00
CA THR A 363 -89.29 27.81 -21.55
C THR A 363 -89.75 27.72 -23.00
N LYS A 364 -89.18 26.83 -23.80
CA LYS A 364 -89.62 26.57 -25.18
C LYS A 364 -91.02 25.95 -25.24
N ASP A 365 -91.32 24.97 -24.39
CA ASP A 365 -92.65 24.35 -24.29
C ASP A 365 -93.72 25.36 -23.85
N LEU A 366 -93.41 26.20 -22.85
CA LEU A 366 -94.31 27.29 -22.42
C LEU A 366 -94.53 28.32 -23.54
N LYS A 367 -93.50 28.65 -24.32
CA LYS A 367 -93.61 29.58 -25.46
C LYS A 367 -94.49 29.03 -26.58
N GLU A 368 -94.42 27.73 -26.87
CA GLU A 368 -95.36 27.08 -27.80
C GLU A 368 -96.79 27.11 -27.28
N LYS A 369 -97.00 26.83 -25.99
CA LYS A 369 -98.33 26.91 -25.36
C LYS A 369 -98.92 28.32 -25.40
N ILE A 370 -98.10 29.35 -25.19
CA ILE A 370 -98.53 30.75 -25.31
C ILE A 370 -98.93 31.09 -26.75
N SER A 371 -98.15 30.66 -27.76
CA SER A 371 -98.49 30.87 -29.17
C SER A 371 -99.84 30.22 -29.56
N VAL A 372 -100.13 29.03 -29.01
CA VAL A 372 -101.42 28.36 -29.20
C VAL A 372 -102.55 29.15 -28.55
N LEU A 373 -102.36 29.65 -27.33
CA LEU A 373 -103.37 30.46 -26.64
C LEU A 373 -103.60 31.82 -27.31
N GLU A 374 -102.54 32.46 -27.82
CA GLU A 374 -102.64 33.71 -28.60
C GLU A 374 -103.41 33.51 -29.91
N ALA A 375 -103.21 32.39 -30.60
CA ALA A 375 -104.00 32.04 -31.78
C ALA A 375 -105.48 31.80 -31.44
N GLN A 376 -105.75 31.25 -30.25
CA GLN A 376 -107.10 30.96 -29.77
C GLN A 376 -107.84 32.24 -29.32
N ILE A 377 -107.12 33.19 -28.71
CA ILE A 377 -107.65 34.53 -28.39
C ILE A 377 -108.00 35.28 -29.69
N LYS A 378 -107.15 35.20 -30.71
CA LYS A 378 -107.39 35.84 -32.01
C LYS A 378 -108.64 35.28 -32.72
N MET A 379 -108.89 33.98 -32.62
CA MET A 379 -110.14 33.38 -33.08
C MET A 379 -111.37 33.88 -32.30
N TYR A 380 -111.26 33.99 -30.97
CA TYR A 380 -112.36 34.52 -30.15
C TYR A 380 -112.61 36.02 -30.35
N GLU A 381 -111.58 36.81 -30.73
CA GLU A 381 -111.73 38.20 -31.15
C GLU A 381 -112.43 38.34 -32.51
N GLU A 382 -112.19 37.41 -33.45
CA GLU A 382 -112.88 37.36 -34.75
C GLU A 382 -114.34 36.90 -34.61
N GLU A 383 -114.67 36.02 -33.65
CA GLU A 383 -116.06 35.64 -33.32
C GLU A 383 -116.83 36.73 -32.53
N ALA A 384 -116.17 37.78 -32.05
CA ALA A 384 -116.79 38.87 -31.29
C ALA A 384 -117.38 40.02 -32.15
N GLN A 385 -117.23 39.99 -33.49
CA GLN A 385 -117.76 41.02 -34.40
C GLN A 385 -119.18 40.77 -34.94
N GLU A 386 -119.86 39.67 -34.58
CA GLU A 386 -121.26 39.42 -34.98
C GLU A 386 -122.23 39.40 -33.79
N SER A 387 -122.88 40.55 -33.54
CA SER A 387 -124.23 40.78 -32.98
C SER A 387 -124.67 40.12 -31.63
N PRO A 388 -125.48 40.80 -30.78
CA PRO A 388 -125.51 40.56 -29.33
C PRO A 388 -126.76 39.82 -28.84
N GLU A 389 -126.60 38.64 -28.22
CA GLU A 389 -127.54 38.05 -27.23
C GLU A 389 -127.08 36.63 -26.81
N VAL A 390 -126.18 36.50 -25.82
CA VAL A 390 -126.15 35.35 -24.87
C VAL A 390 -125.39 35.77 -23.60
N SER A 391 -126.10 36.26 -22.58
CA SER A 391 -125.52 36.74 -21.30
C SER A 391 -125.61 35.74 -20.13
N LYS A 392 -125.69 34.42 -20.38
CA LYS A 392 -125.81 33.42 -19.28
C LYS A 392 -124.88 32.19 -19.33
N THR A 393 -124.03 32.03 -20.33
CA THR A 393 -123.00 30.96 -20.37
C THR A 393 -121.59 31.45 -20.04
N ARG A 394 -121.32 32.77 -20.05
CA ARG A 394 -119.98 33.36 -19.85
C ARG A 394 -119.49 33.48 -18.40
N LYS A 395 -120.20 32.93 -17.40
CA LYS A 395 -119.78 33.04 -15.98
C LYS A 395 -118.90 31.87 -15.52
N ALA A 396 -119.15 30.66 -16.02
CA ALA A 396 -118.37 29.48 -15.65
C ALA A 396 -116.96 29.50 -16.27
N ASP A 397 -116.84 29.90 -17.54
CA ASP A 397 -115.55 30.00 -18.24
C ASP A 397 -114.65 31.09 -17.66
N LEU A 398 -115.24 32.18 -17.17
CA LEU A 398 -114.53 33.27 -16.49
C LEU A 398 -114.04 32.85 -15.09
N GLU A 399 -114.81 32.07 -14.34
CA GLU A 399 -114.38 31.53 -13.03
C GLU A 399 -113.28 30.47 -13.19
N GLU A 400 -113.32 29.64 -14.23
CA GLU A 400 -112.24 28.69 -14.54
C GLU A 400 -110.96 29.40 -15.01
N ALA A 401 -111.08 30.44 -15.84
CA ALA A 401 -109.94 31.27 -16.25
C ALA A 401 -109.29 32.00 -15.05
N LEU A 402 -110.09 32.47 -14.09
CA LEU A 402 -109.59 33.13 -12.88
C LEU A 402 -108.84 32.16 -11.95
N LEU A 403 -109.26 30.89 -11.89
CA LEU A 403 -108.55 29.85 -11.13
C LEU A 403 -107.19 29.52 -11.77
N LYS A 404 -107.13 29.42 -13.11
CA LYS A 404 -105.89 29.19 -13.85
C LYS A 404 -104.93 30.38 -13.74
N LEU A 405 -105.45 31.61 -13.73
CA LEU A 405 -104.65 32.82 -13.50
C LEU A 405 -104.00 32.83 -12.12
N LYS A 406 -104.73 32.45 -11.06
CA LYS A 406 -104.16 32.33 -9.71
C LYS A 406 -103.06 31.27 -9.60
N GLN A 407 -103.19 30.16 -10.33
CA GLN A 407 -102.14 29.13 -10.37
C GLN A 407 -100.89 29.64 -11.10
N LEU A 408 -101.07 30.39 -12.19
CA LEU A 408 -99.96 31.01 -12.91
C LEU A 408 -99.27 32.10 -12.06
N GLU A 409 -100.01 32.91 -11.31
CA GLU A 409 -99.44 33.88 -10.37
C GLU A 409 -98.56 33.19 -9.31
N SER A 410 -99.02 32.06 -8.75
CA SER A 410 -98.22 31.28 -7.80
C SER A 410 -96.92 30.72 -8.39
N ILE A 411 -96.95 30.29 -9.67
CA ILE A 411 -95.75 29.79 -10.36
C ILE A 411 -94.78 30.95 -10.65
N VAL A 412 -95.30 32.11 -11.03
CA VAL A 412 -94.48 33.31 -11.26
C VAL A 412 -93.80 33.77 -9.98
N GLU A 413 -94.48 33.75 -8.84
CA GLU A 413 -93.85 34.04 -7.53
C GLU A 413 -92.74 33.02 -7.20
N GLU A 414 -92.97 31.73 -7.43
CA GLU A 414 -91.95 30.70 -7.21
C GLU A 414 -90.73 30.90 -8.14
N LEU A 415 -90.94 31.22 -9.41
CA LEU A 415 -89.86 31.51 -10.36
C LEU A 415 -89.11 32.80 -10.00
N GLN A 416 -89.78 33.82 -9.48
CA GLN A 416 -89.11 35.04 -8.99
C GLN A 416 -88.20 34.75 -7.78
N THR A 417 -88.62 33.89 -6.85
CA THR A 417 -87.76 33.48 -5.73
C THR A 417 -86.56 32.65 -6.18
N LYS A 418 -86.73 31.76 -7.17
CA LYS A 418 -85.62 30.99 -7.76
C LYS A 418 -84.66 31.90 -8.54
N SER A 419 -85.17 32.88 -9.29
CA SER A 419 -84.36 33.87 -9.98
C SER A 419 -83.49 34.68 -9.01
N ALA A 420 -84.07 35.15 -7.91
CA ALA A 420 -83.32 35.87 -6.88
C ALA A 420 -82.24 35.01 -6.21
N HIS A 421 -82.48 33.70 -6.06
CA HIS A 421 -81.48 32.76 -5.54
C HIS A 421 -80.30 32.56 -6.51
N PHE A 422 -80.57 32.43 -7.81
CA PHE A 422 -79.51 32.30 -8.82
C PHE A 422 -78.68 33.57 -8.99
N GLU A 423 -79.30 34.75 -8.84
CA GLU A 423 -78.56 36.02 -8.81
C GLU A 423 -77.58 36.08 -7.64
N GLU A 424 -77.99 35.59 -6.47
CA GLU A 424 -77.14 35.54 -5.27
C GLU A 424 -75.99 34.52 -5.40
N GLU A 425 -76.23 33.35 -5.99
CA GLU A 425 -75.14 32.40 -6.30
C GLU A 425 -74.17 32.95 -7.34
N SER A 426 -74.68 33.61 -8.39
CA SER A 426 -73.86 34.26 -9.41
C SER A 426 -72.98 35.35 -8.82
N ARG A 427 -73.50 36.11 -7.84
CA ARG A 427 -72.74 37.12 -7.10
C ARG A 427 -71.60 36.49 -6.28
N LYS A 428 -71.86 35.38 -5.57
CA LYS A 428 -70.83 34.66 -4.81
C LYS A 428 -69.74 34.06 -5.70
N LEU A 429 -70.12 33.53 -6.87
CA LEU A 429 -69.15 33.03 -7.84
C LEU A 429 -68.28 34.18 -8.40
N ALA A 430 -68.87 35.35 -8.66
CA ALA A 430 -68.12 36.52 -9.09
C ALA A 430 -67.10 36.98 -8.03
N GLU A 431 -67.48 36.98 -6.74
CA GLU A 431 -66.56 37.29 -5.63
C GLU A 431 -65.41 36.27 -5.54
N ALA A 432 -65.67 34.97 -5.73
CA ALA A 432 -64.64 33.94 -5.76
C ALA A 432 -63.68 34.08 -6.96
N ASN A 433 -64.21 34.43 -8.14
CA ASN A 433 -63.40 34.67 -9.34
C ASN A 433 -62.47 35.87 -9.18
N VAL A 434 -62.91 36.95 -8.52
CA VAL A 434 -62.05 38.10 -8.20
C VAL A 434 -60.88 37.65 -7.32
N LYS A 435 -61.15 36.84 -6.30
CA LYS A 435 -60.11 36.34 -5.39
C LYS A 435 -59.10 35.42 -6.07
N LEU A 436 -59.56 34.52 -6.93
CA LEU A 436 -58.67 33.68 -7.75
C LEU A 436 -57.82 34.52 -8.70
N THR A 437 -58.38 35.60 -9.26
CA THR A 437 -57.64 36.53 -10.12
C THR A 437 -56.52 37.25 -9.36
N GLU A 438 -56.78 37.64 -8.10
CA GLU A 438 -55.75 38.22 -7.22
C GLU A 438 -54.63 37.20 -6.91
N ASP A 439 -54.99 35.95 -6.61
CA ASP A 439 -54.02 34.88 -6.33
C ASP A 439 -53.15 34.58 -7.57
N VAL A 440 -53.74 34.51 -8.76
CA VAL A 440 -53.00 34.33 -10.02
C VAL A 440 -52.02 35.49 -10.24
N SER A 441 -52.44 36.73 -10.04
CA SER A 441 -51.56 37.90 -10.16
C SER A 441 -50.38 37.87 -9.17
N MET A 442 -50.61 37.39 -7.95
CA MET A 442 -49.54 37.19 -6.96
C MET A 442 -48.54 36.12 -7.41
N TYR A 443 -49.00 34.99 -7.96
CA TYR A 443 -48.10 33.94 -8.43
C TYR A 443 -47.32 34.36 -9.68
N GLU A 444 -47.95 35.08 -10.61
CA GLU A 444 -47.26 35.70 -11.76
C GLU A 444 -46.12 36.61 -11.30
N SER A 445 -46.34 37.43 -10.27
CA SER A 445 -45.27 38.26 -9.68
C SER A 445 -44.13 37.44 -9.09
N LYS A 446 -44.40 36.31 -8.43
CA LYS A 446 -43.37 35.43 -7.88
C LYS A 446 -42.56 34.72 -8.97
N VAL A 447 -43.22 34.27 -10.04
CA VAL A 447 -42.53 33.67 -11.18
C VAL A 447 -41.59 34.69 -11.82
N SER A 448 -42.05 35.94 -12.01
CA SER A 448 -41.22 37.02 -12.54
C SER A 448 -39.99 37.31 -11.66
N ASP A 449 -40.12 37.28 -10.33
CA ASP A 449 -38.99 37.46 -9.40
C ASP A 449 -37.97 36.29 -9.49
N LEU A 450 -38.46 35.06 -9.65
CA LEU A 450 -37.60 33.89 -9.84
C LEU A 450 -36.87 33.92 -11.19
N GLU A 451 -37.54 34.35 -12.26
CA GLU A 451 -36.93 34.54 -13.59
C GLU A 451 -35.83 35.62 -13.55
N ALA A 452 -36.05 36.69 -12.80
CA ALA A 452 -35.04 37.73 -12.59
C ALA A 452 -33.82 37.20 -11.83
N LYS A 453 -34.04 36.40 -10.77
CA LYS A 453 -32.96 35.76 -9.99
C LYS A 453 -32.18 34.75 -10.80
N LEU A 454 -32.85 33.93 -11.62
CA LEU A 454 -32.20 32.99 -12.52
C LEU A 454 -31.33 33.72 -13.54
N SER A 455 -31.83 34.82 -14.10
CA SER A 455 -31.07 35.66 -15.04
C SER A 455 -29.82 36.26 -14.37
N ALA A 456 -29.92 36.75 -13.14
CA ALA A 456 -28.77 37.27 -12.39
C ALA A 456 -27.72 36.17 -12.13
N ALA A 457 -28.15 34.95 -11.76
CA ALA A 457 -27.24 33.82 -11.54
C ALA A 457 -26.53 33.38 -12.84
N ILE A 458 -27.21 33.45 -13.99
CA ILE A 458 -26.60 33.17 -15.29
C ILE A 458 -25.50 34.19 -15.61
N VAL A 459 -25.74 35.48 -15.36
CA VAL A 459 -24.74 36.54 -15.57
C VAL A 459 -23.52 36.34 -14.66
N GLU A 460 -23.73 36.06 -13.38
CA GLU A 460 -22.62 35.79 -12.45
C GLU A 460 -21.79 34.58 -12.88
N LYS A 461 -22.47 33.50 -13.31
CA LYS A 461 -21.81 32.31 -13.87
C LYS A 461 -20.98 32.68 -15.11
N ASP A 462 -21.49 33.49 -16.02
CA ASP A 462 -20.74 33.91 -17.21
C ASP A 462 -19.53 34.81 -16.86
N GLU A 463 -19.64 35.71 -15.88
CA GLU A 463 -18.52 36.51 -15.37
C GLU A 463 -17.42 35.64 -14.73
N THR A 464 -17.80 34.58 -14.00
CA THR A 464 -16.82 33.65 -13.43
C THR A 464 -16.08 32.86 -14.50
N VAL A 465 -16.78 32.47 -15.58
CA VAL A 465 -16.17 31.78 -16.73
C VAL A 465 -15.17 32.68 -17.43
N GLU A 466 -15.48 33.97 -17.64
CA GLU A 466 -14.53 34.92 -18.22
C GLU A 466 -13.27 35.10 -17.34
N LYS A 467 -13.44 35.25 -16.03
CA LYS A 467 -12.29 35.32 -15.09
C LYS A 467 -11.43 34.06 -15.18
N LEU A 468 -12.04 32.88 -15.26
CA LEU A 468 -11.33 31.61 -15.36
C LEU A 468 -10.54 31.51 -16.67
N GLN A 469 -11.11 31.98 -17.79
CA GLN A 469 -10.41 32.05 -19.09
C GLN A 469 -9.22 33.03 -19.05
N THR A 470 -9.37 34.19 -18.40
CA THR A 470 -8.24 35.13 -18.25
C THR A 470 -7.11 34.54 -17.40
N SER A 471 -7.45 33.84 -16.32
CA SER A 471 -6.47 33.14 -15.48
C SER A 471 -5.77 32.02 -16.26
N GLN A 472 -6.51 31.26 -17.08
CA GLN A 472 -5.95 30.21 -17.92
C GLN A 472 -4.93 30.80 -18.91
N LYS A 473 -5.27 31.92 -19.55
CA LYS A 473 -4.36 32.61 -20.47
C LYS A 473 -3.08 33.10 -19.79
N THR A 474 -3.17 33.64 -18.57
CA THR A 474 -1.97 34.03 -17.82
C THR A 474 -1.08 32.84 -17.45
N VAL A 475 -1.65 31.67 -17.17
CA VAL A 475 -0.89 30.45 -16.92
C VAL A 475 -0.17 29.98 -18.18
N GLU A 476 -0.83 30.06 -19.34
CA GLU A 476 -0.20 29.74 -20.64
C GLU A 476 0.98 30.68 -20.95
N ASP A 477 0.81 31.99 -20.75
CA ASP A 477 1.86 32.99 -20.97
C ASP A 477 3.08 32.73 -20.04
N LEU A 478 2.84 32.46 -18.75
CA LEU A 478 3.90 32.13 -17.80
C LEU A 478 4.61 30.82 -18.15
N THR A 479 3.86 29.81 -18.62
CA THR A 479 4.43 28.53 -19.06
C THR A 479 5.36 28.73 -20.26
N GLN A 480 4.96 29.59 -21.21
CA GLN A 480 5.76 29.93 -22.37
C GLN A 480 7.03 30.69 -21.98
N GLN A 481 6.94 31.61 -21.02
CA GLN A 481 8.10 32.31 -20.48
C GLN A 481 9.09 31.33 -19.82
N LEU A 482 8.59 30.42 -18.97
CA LEU A 482 9.40 29.40 -18.30
C LEU A 482 10.13 28.49 -19.30
N SER A 483 9.44 28.09 -20.38
CA SER A 483 10.05 27.31 -21.46
C SER A 483 11.17 28.08 -22.17
N SER A 484 11.02 29.40 -22.38
CA SER A 484 12.07 30.23 -22.99
C SER A 484 13.30 30.40 -22.10
N GLU A 485 13.10 30.53 -20.79
CA GLU A 485 14.17 30.57 -19.78
C GLU A 485 14.88 29.22 -19.72
N GLY A 486 14.09 28.14 -19.72
CA GLY A 486 14.56 26.77 -19.84
C GLY A 486 15.40 26.58 -21.10
N GLN A 487 15.07 27.17 -22.24
CA GLN A 487 15.91 27.06 -23.45
C GLN A 487 17.23 27.83 -23.35
N LYS A 488 17.24 29.01 -22.71
CA LYS A 488 18.46 29.79 -22.50
C LYS A 488 19.46 29.05 -21.63
N LEU A 489 18.99 28.37 -20.59
CA LEU A 489 19.88 27.56 -19.75
C LEU A 489 20.58 26.46 -20.58
N GLN A 490 19.97 25.93 -21.66
CA GLN A 490 20.54 24.79 -22.43
C GLN A 490 21.71 25.21 -23.22
N SER A 491 21.55 26.34 -23.88
CA SER A 491 22.65 26.94 -24.59
C SER A 491 23.85 27.13 -23.65
N ARG A 492 23.62 27.44 -22.37
CA ARG A 492 24.67 27.68 -21.40
C ARG A 492 25.28 26.39 -20.84
N ILE A 493 24.48 25.36 -20.53
CA ILE A 493 24.96 24.06 -20.08
C ILE A 493 25.74 23.34 -21.20
N SER A 494 25.22 23.34 -22.44
CA SER A 494 25.95 22.79 -23.60
C SER A 494 27.30 23.48 -23.81
N SER A 495 27.36 24.81 -23.71
CA SER A 495 28.63 25.55 -23.82
C SER A 495 29.67 25.12 -22.79
N VAL A 496 29.25 24.88 -21.54
CA VAL A 496 30.15 24.46 -20.46
C VAL A 496 30.60 23.00 -20.64
N MET A 497 29.72 22.13 -21.13
CA MET A 497 30.08 20.74 -21.45
C MET A 497 31.12 20.66 -22.56
N ASP A 498 31.00 21.49 -23.60
CA ASP A 498 31.98 21.56 -24.68
C ASP A 498 33.36 22.00 -24.17
N GLU A 499 33.42 23.02 -23.29
CA GLU A 499 34.66 23.45 -22.64
C GLU A 499 35.30 22.33 -21.80
N ASN A 500 34.49 21.57 -21.05
CA ASN A 500 34.99 20.48 -20.23
C ASN A 500 35.52 19.30 -21.07
N ASN A 501 34.87 19.00 -22.21
CA ASN A 501 35.34 17.99 -23.15
C ASN A 501 36.71 18.37 -23.74
N LEU A 502 36.87 19.63 -24.17
CA LEU A 502 38.15 20.18 -24.62
C LEU A 502 39.25 20.06 -23.54
N LEU A 503 38.92 20.34 -22.28
CA LEU A 503 39.85 20.20 -21.17
C LEU A 503 40.27 18.74 -20.94
N ASN A 504 39.33 17.80 -21.08
CA ASN A 504 39.58 16.37 -20.88
C ASN A 504 40.46 15.78 -21.99
N GLU A 505 40.22 16.18 -23.25
CA GLU A 505 41.10 15.80 -24.37
C GLU A 505 42.54 16.31 -24.16
N LEU A 506 42.70 17.55 -23.70
CA LEU A 506 44.01 18.11 -23.37
C LEU A 506 44.70 17.33 -22.24
N HIS A 507 43.95 16.94 -21.20
CA HIS A 507 44.46 16.10 -20.12
C HIS A 507 44.92 14.73 -20.63
N GLN A 508 44.14 14.07 -21.49
CA GLN A 508 44.53 12.77 -22.03
C GLN A 508 45.77 12.86 -22.94
N SER A 509 45.90 13.93 -23.72
CA SER A 509 47.08 14.16 -24.56
C SER A 509 48.34 14.31 -23.70
N THR A 510 48.30 15.18 -22.70
CA THR A 510 49.43 15.43 -21.79
C THR A 510 49.81 14.18 -20.98
N LYS A 511 48.83 13.37 -20.57
CA LYS A 511 49.07 12.08 -19.92
C LYS A 511 49.84 11.12 -20.83
N LYS A 512 49.46 10.99 -22.10
CA LYS A 512 50.17 10.12 -23.06
C LYS A 512 51.60 10.58 -23.30
N GLU A 513 51.82 11.89 -23.39
CA GLU A 513 53.17 12.46 -23.52
C GLU A 513 54.04 12.12 -22.30
N LEU A 514 53.50 12.24 -21.09
CA LEU A 514 54.20 11.86 -19.85
C LEU A 514 54.52 10.35 -19.80
N GLU A 515 53.58 9.49 -20.19
CA GLU A 515 53.80 8.03 -20.24
C GLU A 515 54.91 7.67 -21.24
N GLN A 516 54.98 8.34 -22.39
CA GLN A 516 56.03 8.15 -23.37
C GLN A 516 57.41 8.55 -22.81
N VAL A 517 57.51 9.69 -22.12
CA VAL A 517 58.75 10.14 -21.48
C VAL A 517 59.20 9.14 -20.40
N ILE A 518 58.27 8.64 -19.58
CA ILE A 518 58.57 7.63 -18.56
C ILE A 518 59.12 6.35 -19.20
N SER A 519 58.56 5.93 -20.35
CA SER A 519 59.06 4.75 -21.07
C SER A 519 60.47 4.95 -21.59
N GLN A 520 60.77 6.12 -22.16
CA GLN A 520 62.12 6.46 -22.64
C GLN A 520 63.14 6.48 -21.50
N LEU A 521 62.80 7.05 -20.34
CA LEU A 521 63.68 7.07 -19.17
C LEU A 521 63.94 5.67 -18.61
N LYS A 522 62.95 4.77 -18.66
CA LYS A 522 63.11 3.37 -18.25
C LYS A 522 64.06 2.60 -19.16
N GLU A 523 63.98 2.84 -20.47
CA GLU A 523 64.83 2.21 -21.47
C GLU A 523 66.29 2.67 -21.28
N GLN A 524 66.52 3.97 -21.08
CA GLN A 524 67.84 4.52 -20.74
C GLN A 524 68.40 3.93 -19.44
N LEU A 525 67.56 3.72 -18.43
CA LEU A 525 67.99 3.11 -17.17
C LEU A 525 68.39 1.63 -17.33
N GLN A 526 67.68 0.88 -18.19
CA GLN A 526 68.06 -0.50 -18.52
C GLN A 526 69.37 -0.56 -19.31
N GLU A 527 69.58 0.37 -20.23
CA GLU A 527 70.81 0.47 -21.02
C GLU A 527 72.01 0.78 -20.12
N GLN A 528 71.89 1.76 -19.20
CA GLN A 528 72.94 2.04 -18.21
C GLN A 528 73.21 0.85 -17.28
N LYS A 529 72.17 0.11 -16.90
CA LYS A 529 72.34 -1.09 -16.07
C LYS A 529 73.06 -2.21 -16.83
N ALA A 530 72.78 -2.38 -18.11
CA ALA A 530 73.49 -3.33 -18.97
C ALA A 530 74.97 -2.94 -19.15
N GLU A 531 75.27 -1.64 -19.30
CA GLU A 531 76.65 -1.14 -19.31
C GLU A 531 77.37 -1.38 -17.97
N GLU A 532 76.69 -1.16 -16.84
CA GLU A 532 77.25 -1.43 -15.50
C GLU A 532 77.56 -2.93 -15.31
N ASP A 533 76.65 -3.81 -15.74
CA ASP A 533 76.83 -5.26 -15.68
C ASP A 533 77.95 -5.74 -16.63
N ALA A 534 78.07 -5.12 -17.81
CA ALA A 534 79.17 -5.37 -18.74
C ALA A 534 80.52 -4.96 -18.11
N LEU A 535 80.61 -3.77 -17.53
CA LEU A 535 81.80 -3.28 -16.81
C LEU A 535 82.17 -4.17 -15.61
N LYS A 536 81.18 -4.66 -14.86
CA LYS A 536 81.40 -5.66 -13.80
C LYS A 536 81.99 -6.96 -14.34
N SER A 537 81.47 -7.44 -15.47
CA SER A 537 82.01 -8.65 -16.12
C SER A 537 83.44 -8.43 -16.62
N GLU A 538 83.73 -7.24 -17.18
CA GLU A 538 85.06 -6.85 -17.63
C GLU A 538 86.03 -6.73 -16.45
N PHE A 539 85.58 -6.19 -15.32
CA PHE A 539 86.38 -6.09 -14.09
C PHE A 539 86.72 -7.47 -13.52
N GLU A 540 85.78 -8.42 -13.51
CA GLU A 540 86.05 -9.80 -13.08
C GLU A 540 86.95 -10.55 -14.08
N ASN A 541 86.83 -10.29 -15.38
CA ASN A 541 87.75 -10.80 -16.40
C ASN A 541 89.16 -10.22 -16.23
N LEU A 542 89.30 -8.90 -16.06
CA LEU A 542 90.58 -8.22 -15.76
C LEU A 542 91.21 -8.74 -14.45
N LYS A 543 90.40 -9.06 -13.44
CA LYS A 543 90.85 -9.68 -12.19
C LYS A 543 91.29 -11.13 -12.38
N ALA A 544 90.72 -11.85 -13.34
CA ALA A 544 91.18 -13.18 -13.74
C ALA A 544 92.47 -13.13 -14.60
N ASP A 545 92.59 -12.12 -15.47
CA ASP A 545 93.73 -11.89 -16.37
C ASP A 545 94.98 -11.37 -15.62
N VAL A 546 94.80 -10.53 -14.58
CA VAL A 546 95.88 -10.14 -13.66
C VAL A 546 96.42 -11.34 -12.87
N LYS A 547 95.68 -12.45 -12.79
CA LYS A 547 96.05 -13.69 -12.08
C LYS A 547 96.75 -14.73 -12.98
N ARG A 548 96.74 -14.57 -14.30
CA ARG A 548 97.40 -15.47 -15.28
C ARG A 548 98.25 -14.68 -16.27
N ALA A 549 99.45 -14.31 -15.83
CA ALA A 549 100.63 -14.07 -16.69
C ALA A 549 100.60 -12.88 -17.69
N SER A 550 101.51 -11.94 -17.44
CA SER A 550 102.43 -11.36 -18.43
C SER A 550 103.00 -12.39 -19.43
N PRO A 551 103.56 -11.98 -20.60
CA PRO A 551 103.05 -11.08 -21.64
C PRO A 551 103.00 -11.79 -23.04
N LEU A 552 102.57 -11.04 -24.07
CA LEU A 552 102.84 -11.20 -25.53
C LEU A 552 101.83 -11.91 -26.45
N SER A 553 101.28 -11.10 -27.37
CA SER A 553 101.38 -11.20 -28.84
C SER A 553 100.08 -11.35 -29.66
N LYS A 554 99.87 -10.31 -30.49
CA LYS A 554 99.30 -10.20 -31.85
C LYS A 554 98.61 -11.44 -32.46
N SER A 555 97.42 -11.26 -33.06
CA SER A 555 97.25 -11.05 -34.52
C SER A 555 95.82 -11.36 -35.05
N ASN A 556 95.40 -10.59 -36.08
CA ASN A 556 94.55 -10.94 -37.25
C ASN A 556 93.01 -10.99 -37.10
N MET A 557 92.25 -10.14 -37.83
CA MET A 557 91.60 -10.30 -39.18
C MET A 557 90.38 -11.26 -39.12
N GLU A 558 89.20 -11.11 -39.75
CA GLU A 558 88.71 -10.38 -40.94
C GLU A 558 87.15 -10.58 -41.08
N GLU A 559 86.50 -9.70 -41.88
CA GLU A 559 85.39 -9.91 -42.87
C GLU A 559 83.89 -10.28 -42.58
N GLY A 560 83.00 -9.59 -43.34
CA GLY A 560 81.90 -10.17 -44.18
C GLY A 560 80.44 -10.08 -43.64
N LEU A 561 79.57 -9.14 -44.05
CA LEU A 561 78.68 -9.04 -45.25
C LEU A 561 77.28 -9.74 -45.22
N VAL A 562 76.24 -8.90 -45.42
CA VAL A 562 75.01 -9.07 -46.27
C VAL A 562 73.79 -9.88 -45.81
N GLY A 563 72.59 -9.29 -46.01
CA GLY A 563 71.34 -10.01 -46.29
C GLY A 563 70.03 -9.21 -46.10
N ARG A 564 69.46 -8.68 -47.19
CA ARG A 564 68.12 -8.04 -47.28
C ARG A 564 67.03 -9.05 -47.68
N GLN A 565 65.77 -8.68 -47.40
CA GLN A 565 64.51 -8.85 -48.17
C GLN A 565 63.38 -9.50 -47.34
N GLN A 566 62.08 -9.18 -47.48
CA GLN A 566 61.26 -8.07 -48.01
C GLN A 566 59.80 -8.57 -47.93
N GLN A 567 58.81 -7.68 -47.75
CA GLN A 567 57.43 -7.69 -48.31
C GLN A 567 56.46 -6.94 -47.37
N LEU A 568 55.41 -6.22 -47.78
CA LEU A 568 55.11 -5.32 -48.91
C LEU A 568 53.64 -4.86 -48.67
N ALA A 569 53.44 -3.58 -48.32
CA ALA A 569 52.42 -2.65 -48.86
C ALA A 569 50.89 -2.92 -48.63
N PRO A 570 49.96 -2.02 -49.04
CA PRO A 570 49.42 -0.96 -48.14
C PRO A 570 47.89 -0.65 -48.27
N SER A 571 47.46 0.39 -47.53
CA SER A 571 46.48 1.44 -47.88
C SER A 571 44.96 1.17 -48.05
N SER A 572 44.20 1.70 -47.08
CA SER A 572 43.16 2.76 -47.18
C SER A 572 42.29 2.88 -48.43
N ASP A 573 40.96 2.87 -48.26
CA ASP A 573 40.09 3.93 -48.81
C ASP A 573 38.67 3.98 -48.19
N ARG A 574 38.05 5.17 -48.25
CA ARG A 574 36.60 5.54 -48.21
C ARG A 574 35.98 6.20 -46.96
N MET A 575 35.91 7.53 -47.08
CA MET A 575 34.70 8.38 -47.20
C MET A 575 33.61 8.35 -46.11
N LEU A 576 33.59 9.45 -45.36
CA LEU A 576 32.46 10.37 -45.12
C LEU A 576 31.01 9.83 -45.20
N LYS A 577 30.38 9.71 -44.02
CA LYS A 577 28.97 10.02 -43.79
C LYS A 577 28.81 10.80 -42.49
N ARG A 578 28.23 12.00 -42.56
CA ARG A 578 27.66 12.71 -41.40
C ARG A 578 26.47 11.92 -40.83
N PRO A 579 26.17 12.10 -39.54
CA PRO A 579 24.81 12.44 -39.17
C PRO A 579 24.73 13.66 -38.24
N CYS A 580 23.65 14.41 -38.42
CA CYS A 580 23.22 15.51 -37.59
C CYS A 580 22.67 14.97 -36.26
N HIS A 581 23.03 15.57 -35.13
CA HIS A 581 22.22 15.57 -33.90
C HIS A 581 22.31 16.96 -33.27
N TYR A 582 21.14 17.55 -33.05
CA TYR A 582 20.94 18.69 -32.15
C TYR A 582 20.67 18.09 -30.77
N ASP A 583 21.55 18.33 -29.81
CA ASP A 583 21.26 18.17 -28.38
C ASP A 583 21.27 19.56 -27.76
N HIS A 584 20.09 20.03 -27.37
CA HIS A 584 19.96 21.07 -26.36
C HIS A 584 19.18 20.44 -25.20
N GLN A 585 19.66 20.71 -23.98
CA GLN A 585 19.33 20.14 -22.66
C GLN A 585 17.89 19.64 -22.35
N GLU A 586 17.81 18.61 -21.51
CA GLU A 586 16.56 17.91 -21.20
C GLU A 586 16.18 17.96 -19.69
N GLU A 587 17.02 18.51 -18.81
CA GLU A 587 16.96 18.12 -17.39
C GLU A 587 15.73 18.61 -16.57
N ASP A 588 15.06 19.72 -16.91
CA ASP A 588 13.97 20.29 -16.07
C ASP A 588 12.55 19.88 -16.53
N VAL A 589 12.36 19.65 -17.83
CA VAL A 589 11.08 19.14 -18.39
C VAL A 589 10.90 17.66 -18.06
N ASP A 590 12.01 16.92 -18.00
CA ASP A 590 12.01 15.49 -17.74
C ASP A 590 11.45 15.14 -16.35
N HIS A 591 11.67 15.96 -15.32
CA HIS A 591 11.16 15.66 -13.99
C HIS A 591 9.62 15.74 -13.92
N ILE A 592 9.01 16.73 -14.58
CA ILE A 592 7.55 16.87 -14.66
C ILE A 592 6.96 15.74 -15.50
N VAL A 593 7.61 15.39 -16.63
CA VAL A 593 7.20 14.26 -17.47
C VAL A 593 7.26 12.95 -16.67
N VAL A 594 8.34 12.72 -15.91
CA VAL A 594 8.48 11.57 -15.01
C VAL A 594 7.35 11.53 -13.99
N GLU A 595 7.03 12.65 -13.34
CA GLU A 595 5.95 12.72 -12.35
C GLU A 595 4.59 12.35 -12.98
N ILE A 596 4.25 12.95 -14.12
CA ILE A 596 2.98 12.68 -14.83
C ILE A 596 2.91 11.22 -15.28
N LEU A 597 3.95 10.75 -15.98
CA LEU A 597 3.98 9.39 -16.52
C LEU A 597 3.97 8.33 -15.39
N SER A 598 4.63 8.59 -14.27
CA SER A 598 4.69 7.65 -13.13
C SER A 598 3.33 7.36 -12.49
N ARG A 599 2.31 8.19 -12.76
CA ARG A 599 0.93 8.03 -12.27
C ARG A 599 0.01 7.33 -13.28
N LEU A 600 0.49 7.03 -14.48
CA LEU A 600 -0.32 6.43 -15.54
C LEU A 600 -0.40 4.89 -15.41
N PRO A 601 -1.49 4.27 -15.91
CA PRO A 601 -1.60 2.81 -15.99
C PRO A 601 -0.50 2.20 -16.85
N VAL A 602 -0.04 1.00 -16.48
CA VAL A 602 1.03 0.27 -17.18
C VAL A 602 0.73 0.09 -18.67
N LYS A 603 -0.53 -0.21 -19.04
CA LYS A 603 -0.94 -0.36 -20.45
C LYS A 603 -0.68 0.91 -21.27
N SER A 604 -0.93 2.08 -20.71
CA SER A 604 -0.65 3.36 -21.38
C SER A 604 0.84 3.56 -21.53
N LEU A 605 1.61 3.33 -20.46
CA LEU A 605 3.06 3.46 -20.46
C LEU A 605 3.75 2.53 -21.47
N LEU A 606 3.27 1.29 -21.60
CA LEU A 606 3.77 0.35 -22.60
C LEU A 606 3.51 0.82 -24.04
N ARG A 607 2.37 1.48 -24.31
CA ARG A 607 2.11 2.11 -25.61
C ARG A 607 3.00 3.33 -25.84
N PHE A 608 3.29 4.07 -24.78
CA PHE A 608 4.11 5.28 -24.81
C PHE A 608 5.59 5.00 -25.10
N ARG A 609 6.08 3.79 -24.80
CA ARG A 609 7.40 3.33 -25.26
C ARG A 609 7.57 3.39 -26.79
N SER A 610 6.47 3.34 -27.55
CA SER A 610 6.51 3.41 -29.02
C SER A 610 6.47 4.84 -29.57
N VAL A 611 6.30 5.87 -28.72
CA VAL A 611 6.16 7.26 -29.16
C VAL A 611 7.50 7.85 -29.59
N CYS A 612 8.53 7.73 -28.74
CA CYS A 612 9.90 8.16 -29.07
C CYS A 612 10.95 7.36 -28.26
N LYS A 613 12.22 7.46 -28.66
CA LYS A 613 13.32 6.75 -27.97
C LYS A 613 13.53 7.26 -26.54
N SER A 614 13.47 8.57 -26.31
CA SER A 614 13.60 9.17 -24.97
C SER A 614 12.56 8.60 -24.01
N TRP A 615 11.27 8.58 -24.38
CA TRP A 615 10.21 7.98 -23.57
C TRP A 615 10.38 6.47 -23.38
N CYS A 616 10.86 5.76 -24.39
CA CYS A 616 11.17 4.34 -24.25
C CYS A 616 12.27 4.11 -23.19
N THR A 617 13.34 4.91 -23.21
CA THR A 617 14.43 4.87 -22.23
C THR A 617 13.92 5.26 -20.84
N LEU A 618 13.19 6.38 -20.73
CA LEU A 618 12.62 6.89 -19.48
C LEU A 618 11.70 5.87 -18.80
N ILE A 619 10.77 5.26 -19.54
CA ILE A 619 9.82 4.27 -19.01
C ILE A 619 10.51 2.93 -18.68
N SER A 620 11.73 2.72 -19.19
CA SER A 620 12.55 1.54 -18.89
C SER A 620 13.60 1.81 -17.81
N ASP A 621 13.77 3.07 -17.40
CA ASP A 621 14.72 3.47 -16.37
C ASP A 621 14.35 2.94 -14.99
N SER A 622 15.36 2.56 -14.21
CA SER A 622 15.19 1.94 -12.90
C SER A 622 14.56 2.88 -11.87
N TYR A 623 14.90 4.17 -11.90
CA TYR A 623 14.32 5.18 -11.02
C TYR A 623 12.86 5.42 -11.39
N PHE A 624 12.54 5.56 -12.68
CA PHE A 624 11.15 5.66 -13.14
C PHE A 624 10.30 4.46 -12.71
N VAL A 625 10.82 3.23 -12.87
CA VAL A 625 10.12 2.00 -12.47
C VAL A 625 9.89 1.94 -10.96
N LYS A 626 10.88 2.31 -10.13
CA LYS A 626 10.73 2.39 -8.66
C LYS A 626 9.69 3.46 -8.28
N LYS A 627 9.71 4.63 -8.92
CA LYS A 627 8.75 5.71 -8.70
C LYS A 627 7.33 5.29 -9.07
N HIS A 628 7.14 4.70 -10.25
CA HIS A 628 5.86 4.12 -10.70
C HIS A 628 5.35 3.06 -9.72
N LEU A 629 6.22 2.16 -9.24
CA LEU A 629 5.87 1.13 -8.26
C LEU A 629 5.38 1.73 -6.93
N SER A 630 5.97 2.84 -6.47
CA SER A 630 5.51 3.53 -5.26
C SER A 630 4.08 4.08 -5.41
N HIS A 631 3.72 4.51 -6.62
CA HIS A 631 2.35 4.96 -6.94
C HIS A 631 1.37 3.80 -7.16
N ALA A 632 1.84 2.61 -7.51
CA ALA A 632 0.97 1.44 -7.69
C ALA A 632 0.21 1.06 -6.39
N GLY A 633 0.68 1.49 -5.22
CA GLY A 633 0.01 1.34 -3.93
C GLY A 633 -1.05 2.41 -3.60
N THR A 634 -1.05 3.56 -4.27
CA THR A 634 -1.93 4.71 -4.00
C THR A 634 -3.07 4.88 -5.00
N PHE A 635 -2.89 4.42 -6.24
CA PHE A 635 -3.95 4.37 -7.24
C PHE A 635 -4.71 3.04 -7.18
N ASN A 636 -5.97 3.03 -7.65
CA ASN A 636 -6.79 1.84 -7.92
C ASN A 636 -6.15 0.96 -9.02
N SER A 637 -4.90 0.56 -8.84
CA SER A 637 -4.22 -0.42 -9.70
C SER A 637 -5.02 -1.71 -9.60
N SER A 638 -5.62 -2.12 -10.71
CA SER A 638 -6.35 -3.38 -10.85
C SER A 638 -5.53 -4.51 -10.28
N ARG A 639 -5.83 -4.92 -9.04
CA ARG A 639 -5.20 -6.10 -8.44
C ARG A 639 -5.76 -7.29 -9.19
N LEU A 640 -4.92 -8.00 -9.92
CA LEU A 640 -5.35 -9.09 -10.76
C LEU A 640 -5.11 -10.41 -10.03
N LEU A 641 -6.14 -11.25 -10.00
CA LEU A 641 -6.02 -12.63 -9.58
C LEU A 641 -5.50 -13.44 -10.76
N LEU A 642 -4.29 -13.97 -10.67
CA LEU A 642 -3.81 -14.98 -11.60
C LEU A 642 -4.21 -16.36 -11.09
N PHE A 643 -4.88 -17.11 -11.95
CA PHE A 643 -5.21 -18.52 -11.74
C PHE A 643 -4.33 -19.37 -12.62
N ASN A 644 -3.54 -20.22 -11.98
CA ASN A 644 -2.84 -21.29 -12.67
C ASN A 644 -3.45 -22.62 -12.25
N LEU A 645 -4.03 -23.33 -13.23
CA LEU A 645 -4.55 -24.67 -13.06
C LEU A 645 -3.66 -25.55 -13.93
N LEU A 646 -3.03 -26.56 -13.33
CA LEU A 646 -2.22 -27.51 -14.09
C LEU A 646 -2.97 -28.00 -15.34
N HIS A 647 -2.32 -27.90 -16.50
CA HIS A 647 -2.82 -28.27 -17.83
C HIS A 647 -3.92 -27.37 -18.42
N THR A 648 -4.09 -26.12 -17.96
CA THR A 648 -4.95 -25.14 -18.63
C THR A 648 -4.33 -23.76 -18.68
N SER A 649 -4.65 -23.01 -19.75
CA SER A 649 -4.20 -21.64 -19.93
C SER A 649 -4.47 -20.75 -18.70
N PRO A 650 -3.49 -19.92 -18.27
CA PRO A 650 -3.66 -19.06 -17.11
C PRO A 650 -4.74 -18.03 -17.36
N LYS A 651 -5.55 -17.80 -16.33
CA LYS A 651 -6.62 -16.79 -16.38
C LYS A 651 -6.33 -15.67 -15.42
N THR A 652 -6.74 -14.47 -15.80
CA THR A 652 -6.76 -13.29 -14.93
C THR A 652 -8.18 -12.84 -14.67
N ILE A 653 -8.46 -12.46 -13.43
CA ILE A 653 -9.71 -11.81 -13.04
C ILE A 653 -9.37 -10.49 -12.37
N ASP A 654 -10.04 -9.42 -12.77
CA ASP A 654 -9.98 -8.15 -12.05
C ASP A 654 -10.64 -8.31 -10.68
N TYR A 655 -9.91 -7.93 -9.63
CA TYR A 655 -10.41 -7.86 -8.27
C TYR A 655 -11.76 -7.14 -8.17
N GLN A 656 -11.97 -6.05 -8.91
CA GLN A 656 -13.26 -5.33 -8.93
C GLN A 656 -14.34 -6.08 -9.74
N GLY A 657 -13.94 -6.96 -10.65
CA GLY A 657 -14.80 -7.77 -11.52
C GLY A 657 -15.20 -9.13 -10.95
N LEU A 658 -14.83 -9.46 -9.71
CA LEU A 658 -15.11 -10.76 -9.06
C LEU A 658 -16.60 -11.15 -9.06
N LYS A 659 -17.53 -10.18 -9.08
CA LYS A 659 -18.98 -10.41 -9.16
C LYS A 659 -19.52 -10.59 -10.59
N GLY A 660 -18.74 -10.22 -11.62
CA GLY A 660 -19.18 -10.20 -13.03
C GLY A 660 -18.79 -11.42 -13.87
N HIS A 661 -18.05 -12.40 -13.32
CA HIS A 661 -17.54 -13.58 -14.06
C HIS A 661 -16.69 -13.25 -15.31
N HIS A 662 -16.17 -12.03 -15.43
CA HIS A 662 -15.36 -11.60 -16.57
C HIS A 662 -13.91 -12.06 -16.39
N THR A 663 -13.58 -13.25 -16.90
CA THR A 663 -12.20 -13.74 -16.93
C THR A 663 -11.51 -13.30 -18.22
N HIS A 664 -10.32 -12.70 -18.13
CA HIS A 664 -9.46 -12.46 -19.28
C HIS A 664 -8.44 -13.59 -19.41
N GLN A 665 -8.34 -14.15 -20.62
CA GLN A 665 -7.31 -15.13 -20.94
C GLN A 665 -6.01 -14.39 -21.29
N LEU A 666 -4.91 -14.75 -20.64
CA LEU A 666 -3.58 -14.32 -21.10
C LEU A 666 -3.26 -15.09 -22.39
N GLY A 667 -2.75 -14.38 -23.42
CA GLY A 667 -2.41 -14.95 -24.73
C GLY A 667 -1.29 -16.01 -24.70
N ASP A 668 -0.64 -16.27 -25.84
CA ASP A 668 0.21 -17.44 -26.20
C ASP A 668 1.37 -17.88 -25.27
N PHE A 669 1.54 -17.31 -24.08
CA PHE A 669 2.49 -17.74 -23.05
C PHE A 669 2.04 -18.99 -22.25
N ALA A 670 1.00 -19.68 -22.71
CA ALA A 670 0.30 -20.75 -21.99
C ALA A 670 1.21 -21.93 -21.58
N ALA A 671 2.14 -22.38 -22.42
CA ALA A 671 2.79 -23.68 -22.21
C ALA A 671 3.66 -23.81 -20.93
N ILE A 672 4.44 -22.77 -20.57
CA ILE A 672 5.29 -22.79 -19.37
C ILE A 672 4.44 -22.67 -18.11
N ILE A 673 3.44 -21.79 -18.13
CA ILE A 673 2.61 -21.52 -16.96
C ILE A 673 1.71 -22.72 -16.67
N ASP A 674 1.16 -23.39 -17.70
CA ASP A 674 0.29 -24.56 -17.58
C ASP A 674 0.89 -25.73 -16.77
N ARG A 675 2.22 -25.77 -16.59
CA ARG A 675 2.94 -26.82 -15.84
C ARG A 675 3.75 -26.28 -14.68
N SER A 676 3.43 -25.09 -14.17
CA SER A 676 4.23 -24.45 -13.13
C SER A 676 3.51 -24.31 -11.78
N ILE A 677 4.28 -24.39 -10.68
CA ILE A 677 3.85 -24.00 -9.33
C ILE A 677 4.19 -22.53 -9.13
N ILE A 678 3.32 -21.77 -8.47
CA ILE A 678 3.62 -20.38 -8.10
C ILE A 678 4.38 -20.36 -6.77
N LEU A 679 5.63 -19.92 -6.79
CA LEU A 679 6.46 -19.76 -5.60
C LEU A 679 6.09 -18.49 -4.82
N GLY A 680 5.64 -17.45 -5.53
CA GLY A 680 5.08 -16.23 -4.93
C GLY A 680 4.91 -15.10 -5.94
N SER A 681 4.38 -13.98 -5.46
CA SER A 681 4.35 -12.72 -6.20
C SER A 681 4.82 -11.58 -5.30
N CYS A 682 5.57 -10.65 -5.88
CA CYS A 682 6.09 -9.46 -5.23
C CYS A 682 6.27 -8.36 -6.28
N ASN A 683 5.83 -7.12 -5.99
CA ASN A 683 6.00 -5.95 -6.87
C ASN A 683 5.53 -6.16 -8.33
N GLY A 684 4.47 -6.96 -8.53
CA GLY A 684 3.93 -7.32 -9.84
C GLY A 684 4.67 -8.43 -10.58
N LEU A 685 5.82 -8.87 -10.05
CA LEU A 685 6.53 -10.06 -10.51
C LEU A 685 5.89 -11.33 -9.93
N ILE A 686 5.93 -12.40 -10.72
CA ILE A 686 5.46 -13.74 -10.34
C ILE A 686 6.61 -14.72 -10.54
N CYS A 687 6.94 -15.45 -9.48
CA CYS A 687 7.96 -16.49 -9.51
C CYS A 687 7.27 -17.85 -9.69
N LEU A 688 7.69 -18.59 -10.70
CA LEU A 688 7.11 -19.84 -11.17
C LEU A 688 8.17 -20.94 -11.17
N GLN A 689 7.81 -22.15 -10.74
CA GLN A 689 8.66 -23.33 -10.87
C GLN A 689 7.98 -24.35 -11.78
N GLU A 690 8.59 -24.66 -12.91
CA GLU A 690 8.11 -25.67 -13.85
C GLU A 690 8.23 -27.07 -13.24
N THR A 691 7.12 -27.78 -13.13
CA THR A 691 7.03 -29.09 -12.44
C THR A 691 7.78 -30.23 -13.11
N THR A 692 8.14 -30.10 -14.40
CA THR A 692 8.82 -31.16 -15.17
C THR A 692 10.34 -31.04 -15.20
N ARG A 693 10.87 -29.82 -15.17
CA ARG A 693 12.32 -29.56 -15.31
C ARG A 693 12.92 -28.89 -14.06
N ASP A 694 12.08 -28.57 -13.08
CA ASP A 694 12.40 -27.75 -11.90
C ASP A 694 13.00 -26.37 -12.27
N ASP A 695 12.77 -25.92 -13.50
CA ASP A 695 13.21 -24.62 -13.99
C ASP A 695 12.40 -23.52 -13.31
N ILE A 696 13.10 -22.50 -12.80
CA ILE A 696 12.45 -21.35 -12.16
C ILE A 696 12.40 -20.19 -13.15
N TYR A 697 11.23 -19.58 -13.26
CA TYR A 697 10.94 -18.45 -14.12
C TYR A 697 10.42 -17.30 -13.29
N LEU A 698 10.96 -16.11 -13.55
CA LEU A 698 10.38 -14.86 -13.13
C LEU A 698 9.59 -14.27 -14.29
N TRP A 699 8.39 -13.80 -14.00
CA TRP A 699 7.45 -13.32 -15.01
C TRP A 699 6.79 -12.02 -14.56
N ASN A 700 6.77 -11.02 -15.44
CA ASN A 700 5.87 -9.88 -15.30
C ASN A 700 4.70 -10.03 -16.29
N PRO A 701 3.47 -10.29 -15.83
CA PRO A 701 2.30 -10.43 -16.71
C PRO A 701 1.96 -9.16 -17.49
N SER A 702 2.21 -7.99 -16.90
CA SER A 702 1.88 -6.68 -17.45
C SER A 702 2.75 -6.35 -18.66
N THR A 703 4.07 -6.57 -18.54
CA THR A 703 5.04 -6.35 -19.62
C THR A 703 5.18 -7.55 -20.54
N ARG A 704 4.67 -8.73 -20.13
CA ARG A 704 4.78 -10.03 -20.80
C ARG A 704 6.22 -10.53 -20.95
N VAL A 705 7.15 -9.99 -20.15
CA VAL A 705 8.55 -10.40 -20.15
C VAL A 705 8.74 -11.53 -19.14
N THR A 706 9.53 -12.54 -19.52
CA THR A 706 9.93 -13.65 -18.67
C THR A 706 11.44 -13.82 -18.64
N LYS A 707 11.97 -14.24 -17.50
CA LYS A 707 13.38 -14.61 -17.33
C LYS A 707 13.48 -15.97 -16.65
N LYS A 708 14.23 -16.89 -17.25
CA LYS A 708 14.64 -18.14 -16.59
C LYS A 708 15.81 -17.85 -15.63
N LEU A 709 15.71 -18.33 -14.39
CA LEU A 709 16.79 -18.27 -13.42
C LEU A 709 17.82 -19.38 -13.69
N PRO A 710 19.09 -19.20 -13.27
CA PRO A 710 20.07 -20.26 -13.25
C PRO A 710 19.53 -21.49 -12.51
N GLN A 711 19.96 -22.68 -12.95
CA GLN A 711 19.53 -23.91 -12.31
C GLN A 711 20.06 -23.95 -10.87
N HIS A 712 19.21 -24.29 -9.91
CA HIS A 712 19.59 -24.36 -8.51
C HIS A 712 20.48 -25.59 -8.24
N THR A 713 21.25 -25.53 -7.15
CA THR A 713 22.30 -26.49 -6.77
C THR A 713 21.81 -27.95 -6.57
N PHE A 714 20.50 -28.18 -6.58
CA PHE A 714 19.89 -29.48 -6.30
C PHE A 714 18.88 -29.89 -7.38
N PRO A 715 19.33 -30.29 -8.59
CA PRO A 715 18.41 -30.73 -9.65
C PRO A 715 17.55 -31.93 -9.23
N ASN A 716 16.29 -31.99 -9.68
CA ASN A 716 15.27 -32.99 -9.32
C ASN A 716 14.78 -32.93 -7.85
N TRP A 717 15.00 -31.80 -7.20
CA TRP A 717 14.63 -31.60 -5.80
C TRP A 717 13.27 -30.89 -5.70
N THR A 718 12.25 -31.66 -5.36
CA THR A 718 10.93 -31.11 -5.05
C THR A 718 11.00 -30.36 -3.71
N SER A 719 10.96 -29.03 -3.80
CA SER A 719 10.92 -28.17 -2.62
C SER A 719 9.60 -28.39 -1.88
N THR A 720 9.65 -28.65 -0.58
CA THR A 720 8.44 -28.82 0.24
C THR A 720 7.91 -27.48 0.67
N PHE A 721 8.79 -26.50 0.88
CA PHE A 721 8.44 -25.13 1.17
C PHE A 721 9.27 -24.16 0.32
N TYR A 722 8.70 -22.98 0.09
CA TYR A 722 9.30 -21.99 -0.80
C TYR A 722 8.75 -20.59 -0.54
N GLY A 723 9.45 -19.57 -1.01
CA GLY A 723 9.02 -18.19 -0.97
C GLY A 723 9.71 -17.34 -2.03
N PHE A 724 8.99 -16.33 -2.53
CA PHE A 724 9.54 -15.27 -3.36
C PHE A 724 9.22 -13.93 -2.70
N VAL A 725 10.26 -13.13 -2.47
CA VAL A 725 10.16 -11.91 -1.65
C VAL A 725 11.14 -10.85 -2.15
N TYR A 726 10.81 -9.59 -1.88
CA TYR A 726 11.71 -8.46 -2.01
C TYR A 726 12.20 -8.09 -0.61
N ASP A 727 13.52 -8.18 -0.42
CA ASP A 727 14.22 -7.75 0.78
C ASP A 727 14.54 -6.26 0.63
N SER A 728 13.77 -5.42 1.33
CA SER A 728 13.94 -3.97 1.31
C SER A 728 15.25 -3.52 1.97
N THR A 729 15.82 -4.31 2.89
CA THR A 729 17.10 -3.98 3.54
C THR A 729 18.27 -4.18 2.58
N ALA A 730 18.23 -5.26 1.80
CA ALA A 730 19.23 -5.55 0.78
C ALA A 730 18.94 -4.88 -0.58
N ASP A 731 17.78 -4.21 -0.75
CA ASP A 731 17.22 -3.77 -2.05
C ASP A 731 17.36 -4.88 -3.11
N ASP A 732 16.99 -6.11 -2.77
CA ASP A 732 17.18 -7.28 -3.63
C ASP A 732 15.96 -8.22 -3.57
N TYR A 733 15.71 -8.93 -4.65
CA TYR A 733 14.76 -10.02 -4.62
C TYR A 733 15.46 -11.30 -4.14
N LYS A 734 14.72 -12.15 -3.44
CA LYS A 734 15.19 -13.45 -2.99
C LYS A 734 14.19 -14.55 -3.34
N VAL A 735 14.68 -15.70 -3.81
CA VAL A 735 13.90 -16.95 -3.90
C VAL A 735 14.43 -17.92 -2.86
N ILE A 736 13.57 -18.37 -1.96
CA ILE A 736 13.91 -19.36 -0.94
C ILE A 736 13.26 -20.68 -1.34
N LEU A 737 14.06 -21.74 -1.36
CA LEU A 737 13.63 -23.11 -1.57
C LEU A 737 14.12 -23.97 -0.42
N GLY A 738 13.27 -24.87 0.09
CA GLY A 738 13.74 -25.83 1.07
C GLY A 738 12.93 -27.12 1.13
N ASN A 739 13.58 -28.15 1.66
CA ASN A 739 13.02 -29.47 1.91
C ASN A 739 13.91 -30.24 2.89
N GLY A 740 13.32 -30.59 4.05
CA GLY A 740 13.84 -31.62 4.96
C GLY A 740 15.29 -31.45 5.43
N GLY A 741 15.74 -30.22 5.69
CA GLY A 741 17.09 -29.92 6.18
C GLY A 741 18.07 -29.37 5.14
N ARG A 742 17.64 -29.22 3.87
CA ARG A 742 18.39 -28.47 2.85
C ARG A 742 17.61 -27.21 2.49
N ASN A 743 18.32 -26.09 2.41
CA ASN A 743 17.77 -24.78 2.08
C ASN A 743 18.67 -24.10 1.04
N ALA A 744 18.06 -23.49 0.02
CA ALA A 744 18.76 -22.73 -1.00
C ALA A 744 18.11 -21.35 -1.15
N ILE A 745 18.94 -20.33 -1.27
CA ILE A 745 18.53 -18.95 -1.51
C ILE A 745 19.14 -18.50 -2.83
N PHE A 746 18.31 -17.99 -3.72
CA PHE A 746 18.73 -17.23 -4.88
C PHE A 746 18.68 -15.76 -4.55
N THR A 747 19.79 -15.06 -4.77
CA THR A 747 19.88 -13.60 -4.69
C THR A 747 20.01 -13.03 -6.08
N PHE A 748 19.17 -12.07 -6.39
CA PHE A 748 19.02 -11.58 -7.75
C PHE A 748 20.13 -10.61 -8.16
N LYS A 749 20.64 -9.80 -7.22
CA LYS A 749 21.83 -8.96 -7.44
C LYS A 749 23.07 -9.77 -7.83
N THR A 750 23.31 -10.89 -7.16
CA THR A 750 24.45 -11.77 -7.48
C THR A 750 24.17 -12.73 -8.63
N GLY A 751 22.90 -12.90 -8.99
CA GLY A 751 22.46 -13.85 -10.01
C GLY A 751 22.82 -15.30 -9.67
N SER A 752 22.94 -15.65 -8.40
CA SER A 752 23.49 -16.95 -7.96
C SER A 752 22.68 -17.60 -6.84
N TRP A 753 22.74 -18.93 -6.80
CA TRP A 753 22.21 -19.74 -5.71
C TRP A 753 23.29 -19.98 -4.66
N ARG A 754 22.90 -19.95 -3.39
CA ARG A 754 23.72 -20.41 -2.28
C ARG A 754 22.92 -21.29 -1.33
N THR A 755 23.61 -22.18 -0.65
CA THR A 755 23.05 -23.03 0.40
C THR A 755 23.11 -22.29 1.73
N VAL A 756 22.10 -22.49 2.57
CA VAL A 756 22.11 -22.02 3.96
C VAL A 756 22.15 -23.25 4.86
N GLU A 757 23.31 -23.47 5.46
CA GLU A 757 23.57 -24.54 6.42
C GLU A 757 23.41 -23.96 7.81
N ASP A 758 22.21 -24.05 8.40
CA ASP A 758 22.07 -23.61 9.81
C ASP A 758 20.79 -24.04 10.52
N PHE A 759 20.03 -25.03 10.02
CA PHE A 759 18.79 -25.41 10.71
C PHE A 759 18.53 -26.92 10.74
N GLU A 760 19.02 -27.57 11.80
CA GLU A 760 18.94 -29.02 12.02
C GLU A 760 17.52 -29.54 12.36
N PHE A 761 16.51 -28.71 12.57
CA PHE A 761 15.29 -29.15 13.29
C PHE A 761 13.95 -28.97 12.58
N VAL A 762 13.94 -28.57 11.31
CA VAL A 762 12.67 -28.28 10.61
C VAL A 762 12.44 -29.26 9.47
N TYR A 763 11.93 -30.43 9.84
CA TYR A 763 11.81 -31.56 8.91
C TYR A 763 10.55 -31.53 8.03
N ARG A 764 9.55 -30.67 8.29
CA ARG A 764 8.28 -30.67 7.51
C ARG A 764 7.59 -29.30 7.32
N LEU A 765 8.32 -28.22 7.02
CA LEU A 765 7.63 -27.05 6.45
C LEU A 765 7.02 -27.42 5.10
N ARG A 766 5.83 -26.89 4.85
CA ARG A 766 5.13 -27.08 3.59
C ARG A 766 4.55 -25.79 3.03
N GLY A 767 4.60 -25.68 1.71
CA GLY A 767 3.91 -24.67 0.92
C GLY A 767 4.63 -23.32 0.84
N ARG A 768 3.87 -22.33 0.39
CA ARG A 768 4.35 -20.96 0.18
C ARG A 768 4.48 -20.21 1.50
N GLY A 769 5.60 -19.49 1.65
CA GLY A 769 5.87 -18.63 2.80
C GLY A 769 5.01 -17.37 2.80
N CYS A 770 4.53 -16.99 3.99
CA CYS A 770 3.77 -15.76 4.22
C CYS A 770 4.72 -14.64 4.64
N PHE A 771 4.85 -13.60 3.82
CA PHE A 771 5.73 -12.47 4.13
C PHE A 771 5.01 -11.45 5.02
N VAL A 772 5.53 -11.24 6.24
CA VAL A 772 5.03 -10.28 7.24
C VAL A 772 6.22 -9.76 8.04
N ASN A 773 6.30 -8.45 8.28
CA ASN A 773 7.30 -7.85 9.17
C ASN A 773 8.76 -8.26 8.88
N GLY A 774 9.19 -8.22 7.61
CA GLY A 774 10.57 -8.55 7.24
C GLY A 774 10.91 -10.04 7.22
N ALA A 775 9.98 -10.92 7.59
CA ALA A 775 10.21 -12.36 7.65
C ALA A 775 9.19 -13.19 6.83
N LEU A 776 9.63 -14.33 6.31
CA LEU A 776 8.75 -15.34 5.70
C LEU A 776 8.32 -16.37 6.73
N HIS A 777 7.04 -16.75 6.72
CA HIS A 777 6.47 -17.65 7.72
C HIS A 777 5.95 -18.93 7.08
N TRP A 778 6.18 -20.06 7.76
CA TRP A 778 5.65 -21.38 7.40
C TRP A 778 5.12 -22.09 8.63
N ILE A 779 4.19 -23.01 8.41
CA ILE A 779 3.71 -23.91 9.45
C ILE A 779 4.44 -25.26 9.35
N ASP A 780 4.88 -25.77 10.50
CA ASP A 780 5.39 -27.12 10.63
C ASP A 780 4.26 -28.08 11.04
N LEU A 781 4.10 -29.14 10.25
CA LEU A 781 3.04 -30.14 10.39
C LEU A 781 3.55 -31.47 11.02
N CYS A 782 4.62 -31.41 11.82
CA CYS A 782 5.13 -32.58 12.56
C CYS A 782 4.18 -33.05 13.68
N HIS A 783 4.38 -34.29 14.16
CA HIS A 783 3.57 -34.93 15.21
C HIS A 783 3.78 -34.22 16.56
N GLY A 784 2.87 -33.31 16.92
CA GLY A 784 2.95 -32.50 18.14
C GLY A 784 2.09 -31.24 18.05
N PRO A 785 2.24 -30.27 18.97
CA PRO A 785 1.65 -28.95 18.81
C PRO A 785 2.20 -28.31 17.52
N MET A 786 1.30 -27.78 16.68
CA MET A 786 1.70 -27.14 15.42
C MET A 786 2.52 -25.88 15.72
N LYS A 787 3.61 -25.69 14.98
CA LYS A 787 4.53 -24.58 15.18
C LYS A 787 4.54 -23.69 13.95
N ILE A 788 4.66 -22.38 14.16
CA ILE A 788 4.94 -21.44 13.07
C ILE A 788 6.40 -21.05 13.18
N PHE A 789 7.12 -21.18 12.08
CA PHE A 789 8.50 -20.74 11.93
C PHE A 789 8.55 -19.50 11.05
N SER A 790 9.38 -18.54 11.43
CA SER A 790 9.79 -17.39 10.63
C SER A 790 11.18 -17.64 10.04
N PHE A 791 11.46 -17.01 8.91
CA PHE A 791 12.80 -16.83 8.36
C PHE A 791 13.00 -15.33 8.20
N ASP A 792 13.85 -14.76 9.04
CA ASP A 792 14.19 -13.34 8.99
C ASP A 792 15.11 -13.08 7.79
N LEU A 793 14.77 -12.14 6.92
CA LEU A 793 15.54 -11.87 5.71
C LEU A 793 16.82 -11.07 5.94
N ALA A 794 16.88 -10.28 7.01
CA ALA A 794 18.01 -9.43 7.33
C ALA A 794 19.14 -10.24 7.98
N VAL A 795 18.81 -11.11 8.94
CA VAL A 795 19.80 -12.01 9.58
C VAL A 795 19.88 -13.39 8.94
N GLU A 796 18.95 -13.73 8.05
CA GLU A 796 18.89 -15.01 7.32
C GLU A 796 18.84 -16.25 8.21
N LYS A 797 18.11 -16.14 9.32
CA LYS A 797 17.93 -17.21 10.30
C LYS A 797 16.48 -17.64 10.41
N PHE A 798 16.28 -18.93 10.62
CA PHE A 798 14.98 -19.46 11.00
C PHE A 798 14.78 -19.30 12.50
N GLU A 799 13.58 -18.93 12.91
CA GLU A 799 13.18 -18.85 14.30
C GLU A 799 11.79 -19.45 14.51
N GLN A 800 11.55 -20.02 15.68
CA GLN A 800 10.22 -20.47 16.06
C GLN A 800 9.42 -19.28 16.58
N LEU A 801 8.42 -18.82 15.83
CA LEU A 801 7.60 -17.68 16.22
C LEU A 801 6.66 -18.02 17.38
N CYS A 802 5.87 -19.10 17.25
CA CYS A 802 4.91 -19.50 18.28
C CYS A 802 4.42 -20.96 18.11
N HIS A 803 3.65 -21.44 19.10
CA HIS A 803 2.94 -22.71 19.04
C HIS A 803 1.42 -22.51 18.98
N LEU A 804 0.75 -23.38 18.22
CA LEU A 804 -0.71 -23.43 18.14
C LEU A 804 -1.21 -24.66 18.91
N VAL A 805 -1.99 -24.44 19.95
CA VAL A 805 -2.73 -25.51 20.66
C VAL A 805 -4.03 -25.75 19.93
N LEU A 806 -4.11 -26.85 19.19
CA LEU A 806 -5.31 -27.25 18.48
C LEU A 806 -5.62 -28.72 18.75
N THR A 807 -6.91 -29.05 18.77
CA THR A 807 -7.35 -30.44 18.89
C THR A 807 -7.00 -31.22 17.62
N PRO A 808 -6.67 -32.52 17.70
CA PRO A 808 -6.22 -33.33 16.55
C PRO A 808 -7.18 -33.42 15.36
N LEU A 809 -8.44 -32.99 15.53
CA LEU A 809 -9.50 -33.02 14.52
C LEU A 809 -9.47 -31.84 13.52
N PHE A 810 -8.59 -30.85 13.72
CA PHE A 810 -8.47 -29.69 12.84
C PHE A 810 -7.17 -29.74 12.02
N ASN A 811 -7.32 -29.52 10.71
CA ASN A 811 -6.25 -29.10 9.83
C ASN A 811 -6.02 -27.59 9.98
N VAL A 812 -4.80 -27.14 9.68
CA VAL A 812 -4.40 -25.74 9.81
C VAL A 812 -3.63 -25.30 8.58
N GLY A 813 -3.85 -24.06 8.19
CA GLY A 813 -2.95 -23.34 7.30
C GLY A 813 -2.70 -21.94 7.81
N ILE A 814 -1.71 -21.29 7.20
CA ILE A 814 -1.40 -19.88 7.45
C ILE A 814 -1.60 -19.06 6.18
N GLY A 815 -1.75 -17.75 6.36
CA GLY A 815 -1.92 -16.78 5.29
C GLY A 815 -1.63 -15.37 5.78
N THR A 816 -1.86 -14.38 4.91
CA THR A 816 -1.79 -12.97 5.26
C THR A 816 -3.15 -12.31 5.05
N ILE A 817 -3.58 -11.49 6.00
CA ILE A 817 -4.80 -10.68 5.93
C ILE A 817 -4.40 -9.28 6.37
N THR A 818 -4.67 -8.27 5.53
CA THR A 818 -4.36 -6.85 5.84
C THR A 818 -2.95 -6.65 6.40
N ASN A 819 -1.94 -7.23 5.73
CA ASN A 819 -0.52 -7.24 6.14
C ASN A 819 -0.21 -7.87 7.51
N SER A 820 -1.17 -8.55 8.14
CA SER A 820 -1.00 -9.30 9.38
C SER A 820 -0.95 -10.80 9.12
N LEU A 821 -0.19 -11.53 9.94
CA LEU A 821 -0.14 -12.98 9.88
C LEU A 821 -1.47 -13.56 10.39
N CYS A 822 -2.04 -14.50 9.65
CA CYS A 822 -3.23 -15.21 10.06
C CYS A 822 -3.00 -16.72 10.00
N TYR A 823 -3.70 -17.46 10.86
CA TYR A 823 -3.90 -18.89 10.69
C TYR A 823 -5.38 -19.20 10.60
N TYR A 824 -5.69 -20.29 9.91
CA TYR A 824 -7.04 -20.79 9.79
C TYR A 824 -7.09 -22.27 10.10
N SER A 825 -8.15 -22.68 10.77
CA SER A 825 -8.37 -24.06 11.18
C SER A 825 -9.68 -24.59 10.60
N TYR A 826 -9.66 -25.83 10.12
CA TYR A 826 -10.84 -26.47 9.54
C TYR A 826 -10.86 -27.96 9.82
N SER A 827 -12.04 -28.54 9.85
CA SER A 827 -12.21 -29.99 10.02
C SER A 827 -12.82 -30.58 8.76
N THR A 828 -12.55 -31.87 8.53
CA THR A 828 -13.25 -32.67 7.52
C THR A 828 -14.69 -33.01 7.97
N VAL A 829 -15.03 -32.75 9.23
CA VAL A 829 -16.38 -32.92 9.80
C VAL A 829 -17.24 -31.71 9.46
N ARG A 830 -18.31 -31.90 8.68
CA ARG A 830 -19.21 -30.82 8.17
C ARG A 830 -19.88 -29.94 9.23
N SER A 831 -20.07 -30.44 10.44
CA SER A 831 -20.69 -29.66 11.53
C SER A 831 -19.70 -28.71 12.21
N MET A 832 -18.40 -28.84 11.93
CA MET A 832 -17.37 -28.03 12.56
C MET A 832 -17.09 -26.78 11.73
N PRO A 833 -17.14 -25.59 12.36
CA PRO A 833 -16.95 -24.34 11.64
C PRO A 833 -15.50 -24.15 11.22
N PHE A 834 -15.32 -23.46 10.10
CA PHE A 834 -14.03 -22.95 9.67
C PHE A 834 -13.72 -21.68 10.47
N ARG A 835 -12.50 -21.54 11.00
CA ARG A 835 -12.12 -20.39 11.84
C ARG A 835 -10.87 -19.72 11.30
N ILE A 836 -10.88 -18.39 11.30
CA ILE A 836 -9.72 -17.56 10.94
C ILE A 836 -9.31 -16.75 12.16
N TRP A 837 -8.02 -16.76 12.45
CA TRP A 837 -7.39 -16.06 13.55
C TRP A 837 -6.29 -15.16 12.99
N VAL A 838 -6.20 -13.93 13.49
CA VAL A 838 -5.19 -12.95 13.09
C VAL A 838 -4.33 -12.60 14.29
N MET A 839 -3.04 -12.47 14.06
CA MET A 839 -2.06 -12.00 15.04
C MET A 839 -2.16 -10.48 15.12
N LYS A 840 -2.71 -9.95 16.22
CA LYS A 840 -2.82 -8.49 16.42
C LYS A 840 -1.47 -7.82 16.65
N GLU A 841 -0.65 -8.44 17.48
CA GLU A 841 0.70 -7.98 17.83
C GLU A 841 1.69 -9.05 17.36
N TYR A 842 2.58 -8.68 16.46
CA TYR A 842 3.57 -9.59 15.89
C TYR A 842 4.59 -10.04 16.95
N GLY A 843 5.00 -11.31 16.94
CA GLY A 843 6.06 -11.84 17.82
C GLY A 843 5.65 -12.16 19.26
N VAL A 844 4.44 -11.79 19.69
CA VAL A 844 3.93 -12.13 21.03
C VAL A 844 3.45 -13.60 21.03
N ASN A 845 3.59 -14.33 22.14
CA ASN A 845 3.27 -15.77 22.20
C ASN A 845 1.74 -16.09 22.21
N LYS A 846 0.86 -15.15 22.60
CA LYS A 846 -0.61 -15.33 22.62
C LYS A 846 -1.48 -14.17 22.02
N PRO A 847 -1.09 -13.50 20.92
CA PRO A 847 -1.79 -12.35 20.32
C PRO A 847 -2.89 -12.74 19.31
N TRP A 848 -3.25 -14.02 19.23
CA TRP A 848 -4.20 -14.51 18.24
C TRP A 848 -5.62 -14.13 18.61
N THR A 849 -6.22 -13.25 17.81
CA THR A 849 -7.63 -12.90 17.93
C THR A 849 -8.43 -13.60 16.83
N ARG A 850 -9.56 -14.19 17.19
CA ARG A 850 -10.46 -14.79 16.20
C ARG A 850 -11.06 -13.67 15.37
N LEU A 851 -10.75 -13.65 14.08
CA LEU A 851 -11.31 -12.68 13.14
C LEU A 851 -12.73 -13.08 12.75
N MET A 852 -12.92 -14.34 12.37
CA MET A 852 -14.24 -14.82 11.95
C MET A 852 -14.43 -16.33 12.08
N GLN A 853 -15.69 -16.73 12.07
CA GLN A 853 -16.11 -18.12 12.06
C GLN A 853 -17.10 -18.34 10.92
N ILE A 854 -16.74 -19.22 10.00
CA ILE A 854 -17.50 -19.50 8.79
C ILE A 854 -18.21 -20.86 8.95
N PRO A 855 -19.54 -20.91 8.95
CA PRO A 855 -20.30 -22.15 8.98
C PRO A 855 -20.05 -22.95 7.70
N THR A 856 -19.71 -24.23 7.84
CA THR A 856 -19.36 -25.12 6.72
C THR A 856 -20.49 -26.06 6.31
N HIS A 857 -21.64 -26.02 7.02
CA HIS A 857 -22.77 -26.93 6.81
C HIS A 857 -23.39 -26.83 5.41
N ASN A 858 -23.32 -25.66 4.77
CA ASN A 858 -23.83 -25.41 3.42
C ASN A 858 -22.80 -25.67 2.30
N ILE A 859 -21.55 -26.01 2.64
CA ILE A 859 -20.50 -26.34 1.66
C ILE A 859 -20.56 -27.84 1.37
N ARG A 860 -20.77 -28.22 0.10
CA ARG A 860 -20.96 -29.63 -0.29
C ARG A 860 -19.75 -30.55 -0.03
N CYS A 861 -18.53 -30.01 0.10
CA CYS A 861 -17.29 -30.79 -0.06
C CYS A 861 -16.43 -31.02 1.20
N LYS A 862 -15.46 -31.94 1.07
CA LYS A 862 -14.92 -32.80 2.14
C LYS A 862 -13.40 -32.69 2.41
N MET A 863 -12.60 -31.86 1.71
CA MET A 863 -11.13 -31.95 1.81
C MET A 863 -10.37 -30.69 2.25
N SER A 864 -10.58 -29.51 1.66
CA SER A 864 -9.90 -28.28 2.11
C SER A 864 -10.61 -26.99 1.72
N LEU A 865 -10.59 -26.02 2.65
CA LEU A 865 -11.01 -24.63 2.40
C LEU A 865 -9.85 -23.73 2.77
N MET A 866 -9.41 -22.85 1.87
CA MET A 866 -8.25 -22.00 2.08
C MET A 866 -8.60 -20.53 1.81
N PRO A 867 -8.55 -19.65 2.82
CA PRO A 867 -8.72 -18.22 2.61
C PRO A 867 -7.51 -17.69 1.85
N LYS A 868 -7.79 -16.80 0.89
CA LYS A 868 -6.76 -16.12 0.10
C LYS A 868 -6.77 -14.61 0.33
N LEU A 869 -7.96 -14.04 0.52
CA LEU A 869 -8.11 -12.59 0.63
C LEU A 869 -9.40 -12.26 1.37
N ILE A 870 -9.36 -11.17 2.13
CA ILE A 870 -10.55 -10.48 2.62
C ILE A 870 -10.68 -9.20 1.81
N LEU A 871 -11.84 -9.03 1.17
CA LEU A 871 -12.21 -7.87 0.37
C LEU A 871 -12.53 -6.69 1.30
N GLU A 872 -12.45 -5.46 0.78
CA GLU A 872 -12.73 -4.23 1.55
C GLU A 872 -14.14 -4.20 2.17
N ASN A 873 -15.10 -4.86 1.52
CA ASN A 873 -16.47 -5.01 2.02
C ASN A 873 -16.63 -6.11 3.09
N GLY A 874 -15.54 -6.78 3.48
CA GLY A 874 -15.51 -7.88 4.45
C GLY A 874 -15.75 -9.27 3.89
N GLU A 875 -16.08 -9.41 2.59
CA GLU A 875 -16.24 -10.71 1.93
C GLU A 875 -14.91 -11.48 1.86
N VAL A 876 -14.95 -12.81 1.94
CA VAL A 876 -13.74 -13.66 1.97
C VAL A 876 -13.63 -14.48 0.70
N LEU A 877 -12.57 -14.26 -0.07
CA LEU A 877 -12.22 -15.13 -1.20
C LEU A 877 -11.52 -16.39 -0.67
N MET A 878 -12.07 -17.54 -1.03
CA MET A 878 -11.61 -18.85 -0.61
C MET A 878 -11.46 -19.79 -1.80
N ILE A 879 -10.55 -20.74 -1.65
CA ILE A 879 -10.39 -21.87 -2.56
C ILE A 879 -10.93 -23.12 -1.88
N LEU A 880 -11.88 -23.77 -2.53
CA LEU A 880 -12.43 -25.07 -2.14
C LEU A 880 -11.72 -26.18 -2.91
N ASP A 881 -11.19 -27.16 -2.17
CA ASP A 881 -10.50 -28.37 -2.65
C ASP A 881 -9.44 -28.11 -3.73
N ALA A 882 -8.67 -27.03 -3.53
CA ALA A 882 -7.65 -26.58 -4.47
C ALA A 882 -8.19 -26.40 -5.91
N LYS A 883 -9.45 -25.98 -6.06
CA LYS A 883 -10.11 -25.98 -7.37
C LYS A 883 -11.09 -24.84 -7.58
N ASP A 884 -12.12 -24.76 -6.74
CA ASP A 884 -13.25 -23.86 -6.96
C ASP A 884 -13.08 -22.59 -6.13
N PHE A 885 -13.41 -21.44 -6.71
CA PHE A 885 -13.29 -20.14 -6.06
C PHE A 885 -14.63 -19.71 -5.54
N LEU A 886 -14.66 -19.46 -4.24
CA LEU A 886 -15.86 -19.06 -3.53
C LEU A 886 -15.62 -17.71 -2.88
N ILE A 887 -16.62 -16.85 -2.93
CA ILE A 887 -16.68 -15.68 -2.07
C ILE A 887 -17.70 -15.98 -0.98
N TYR A 888 -17.27 -15.87 0.27
CA TYR A 888 -18.15 -15.92 1.42
C TYR A 888 -18.50 -14.51 1.86
N ASN A 889 -19.80 -14.22 1.93
CA ASN A 889 -20.30 -12.98 2.51
C ASN A 889 -20.63 -13.23 3.99
N PRO A 890 -19.89 -12.64 4.94
CA PRO A 890 -20.15 -12.83 6.36
C PRO A 890 -21.45 -12.17 6.85
N LYS A 891 -21.99 -11.15 6.15
CA LYS A 891 -23.24 -10.47 6.53
C LYS A 891 -24.45 -11.37 6.25
N GLU A 892 -24.51 -11.92 5.04
CA GLU A 892 -25.61 -12.81 4.61
C GLU A 892 -25.36 -14.27 5.03
N ASN A 893 -24.14 -14.60 5.45
CA ASN A 893 -23.69 -15.97 5.72
C ASN A 893 -23.86 -16.91 4.51
N GLU A 894 -23.62 -16.39 3.31
CA GLU A 894 -23.79 -17.10 2.04
C GLU A 894 -22.48 -17.25 1.27
N PHE A 895 -22.43 -18.29 0.43
CA PHE A 895 -21.33 -18.54 -0.49
C PHE A 895 -21.80 -18.29 -1.92
N SER A 896 -21.05 -17.46 -2.64
CA SER A 896 -21.18 -17.30 -4.09
C SER A 896 -20.01 -17.97 -4.80
N THR A 897 -20.27 -18.62 -5.93
CA THR A 897 -19.21 -19.21 -6.75
C THR A 897 -18.71 -18.15 -7.72
N VAL A 898 -17.40 -17.85 -7.67
CA VAL A 898 -16.73 -16.95 -8.61
C VAL A 898 -16.27 -17.72 -9.83
N PHE A 899 -15.67 -18.89 -9.61
CA PHE A 899 -15.15 -19.74 -10.66
C PHE A 899 -15.26 -21.20 -10.26
N LYS A 900 -15.74 -22.01 -11.19
CA LYS A 900 -15.87 -23.45 -11.02
C LYS A 900 -15.06 -24.16 -12.08
N SER A 901 -14.07 -24.95 -11.66
CA SER A 901 -13.32 -25.79 -12.60
C SER A 901 -14.09 -27.09 -12.89
N ARG A 902 -13.78 -27.77 -13.99
CA ARG A 902 -14.33 -29.11 -14.29
C ARG A 902 -13.45 -30.23 -13.71
N THR A 903 -12.17 -29.98 -13.46
CA THR A 903 -11.17 -31.00 -13.07
C THR A 903 -10.71 -30.78 -11.62
N ILE A 904 -10.49 -31.83 -10.83
CA ILE A 904 -9.85 -31.73 -9.51
C ILE A 904 -8.38 -31.39 -9.73
N LEU A 905 -7.96 -30.24 -9.22
CA LEU A 905 -6.63 -29.71 -9.47
C LEU A 905 -5.84 -29.85 -8.18
N ARG A 906 -4.94 -30.84 -8.12
CA ARG A 906 -4.08 -31.04 -6.94
C ARG A 906 -3.07 -29.89 -6.72
N SER A 907 -3.05 -28.88 -7.60
CA SER A 907 -2.13 -27.75 -7.54
C SER A 907 -2.70 -26.48 -8.20
N ALA A 908 -3.97 -26.11 -7.94
CA ALA A 908 -4.42 -24.77 -8.32
C ALA A 908 -3.72 -23.74 -7.43
N ALA A 909 -2.88 -22.91 -8.05
CA ALA A 909 -2.19 -21.83 -7.38
C ALA A 909 -2.85 -20.51 -7.79
N VAL A 910 -3.17 -19.70 -6.79
CA VAL A 910 -3.67 -18.34 -7.00
C VAL A 910 -2.81 -17.36 -6.27
N VAL A 911 -2.46 -16.32 -7.01
CA VAL A 911 -1.69 -15.21 -6.50
C VAL A 911 -2.33 -13.92 -6.97
N MET A 912 -2.37 -12.97 -6.05
CA MET A 912 -2.66 -11.58 -6.36
C MET A 912 -1.38 -10.95 -6.89
N TYR A 913 -1.47 -10.20 -7.98
CA TYR A 913 -0.39 -9.34 -8.44
C TYR A 913 -0.95 -7.97 -8.85
N SER A 914 -0.10 -6.96 -8.78
CA SER A 914 -0.40 -5.62 -9.29
C SER A 914 0.22 -5.45 -10.66
N GLU A 915 -0.43 -4.71 -11.56
CA GLU A 915 0.20 -4.34 -12.83
C GLU A 915 1.38 -3.38 -12.56
N THR A 916 2.59 -3.76 -12.94
CA THR A 916 3.81 -2.93 -12.76
C THR A 916 4.74 -3.01 -13.96
N LEU A 917 5.69 -2.07 -14.05
CA LEU A 917 6.75 -2.06 -15.05
C LEU A 917 8.03 -2.80 -14.63
N VAL A 918 8.03 -3.42 -13.45
CA VAL A 918 9.23 -4.07 -12.87
C VAL A 918 9.75 -5.15 -13.83
N PRO A 919 10.98 -5.02 -14.37
CA PRO A 919 11.52 -6.01 -15.28
C PRO A 919 11.90 -7.29 -14.52
N PRO A 920 11.76 -8.47 -15.14
CA PRO A 920 12.30 -9.72 -14.59
C PRO A 920 13.80 -9.89 -14.88
N GLU A 921 14.47 -8.86 -15.40
CA GLU A 921 15.89 -8.87 -15.77
C GLU A 921 16.75 -8.27 -14.67
N PHE A 922 17.94 -8.83 -14.48
CA PHE A 922 18.92 -8.40 -13.49
C PHE A 922 20.24 -8.23 -14.24
N ASN A 923 20.71 -6.99 -14.32
CA ASN A 923 22.03 -6.69 -14.84
C ASN A 923 23.04 -7.06 -13.75
N GLY A 924 23.48 -8.32 -13.76
CA GLY A 924 24.58 -8.81 -12.92
C GLY A 924 25.96 -8.32 -13.38
N GLY A 925 26.03 -7.13 -13.98
CA GLY A 925 27.25 -6.48 -14.41
C GLY A 925 27.22 -5.04 -13.96
N ASN A 926 28.25 -4.64 -13.22
CA ASN A 926 28.54 -3.29 -12.74
C ASN A 926 27.93 -2.20 -13.63
N ILE A 927 27.05 -1.38 -13.05
CA ILE A 927 26.85 0.00 -13.46
C ILE A 927 27.85 0.83 -12.66
#